data_AF-A0AAD5T7R4-F1
#
_entry.id   AF-A0AAD5T7R4-F1
#
_cell.length_a   1.000
_cell.length_b   1.000
_cell.length_c   1.000
_cell.angle_alpha   90.00
_cell.angle_beta   90.00
_cell.angle_gamma   90.00
#
_symmetry.space_group_name_H-M   'P 1'
#
loop_
_entity.id
_entity.type
_entity.pdbx_description
1 polymer ?
#
loop_
_entity_poly.entity_id
_entity_poly.type
_entity_poly.pdbx_seq_one_letter_code
_entity_poly.pdbx_strand_id
1 'polypeptide(L)'
;MFNLSSLALLAAVFSGFIQSADAVRGRPTLNGKTFVADNGNHLRGPFDSTEWTNAAPEANYAALRDLGFNAVHLYAENFDTTLAAGNRAAQVDLAVQYAGANGLYVILCLANGGKNGDYSLSYAEAFWTFYAPRYASQTHVLYEIQNEPVSWGPPYNSNTANPTGAINLQVQAYNIIRKYAPQTPILFFSYSVLGYGGNAAAILGDIQAVNSQIFGNANAKWTNEAVAFHGYGGVTNTNTVISGLLGYGYPAIMTEFGTVNNAIDTSFVSTLENLGVSWLDFQGIKTSDVSTYVLTSSLYQNVITSANLCWPSDFGTFPCNKGAGTVPTITTTVAKTTTTAAKTTTTTTKASTTTAGSSSCAIKYGQCAGNGWTGATCCEATVYETNEIALLIASDQQLQNNETSSASIRKYISAAQTDPNLNFAAFLAVDSSNSEIEPVALGCVCAQIWTGLPLLPRTSTLCIGTVWGLCFKSRDAAAPLLRHAIAHLKTAGATQILMRNDSCPDILHAMGFTHGNALVARSSDPVEYQTSSLNTDIRVELWDESGDTLAVKNWKKMWCDCGVSEDQLLSNDKCEQVTRSFIDRTRAATPSRGFKTIVALKNNMPVGSLCCQIHNTQAPEPLARKTGTVWAVYVEPEHRRRGIARMLMLELKSYLFGTCGLDRIDLIYASQAGCILYKQLGWKEDDVYSLDRDAIQKFHTLLKPTYGAGFRDELMLQELKKSFHNDAATANHFSDQTLRCLLKTIPQQLAALALHKSEIAGITPYVDAIQQSNGAIDKTWFLRKAPTMGSGFKMNELSNPELMARKFDKLAAKWDDFVTGCRYDRVFSWLCDTIPQKINDSNDHGSSFSVLDLCCGVGFPGQTLRLMGYKGYLIGCDISSGMLEKAITRHCFDELYISDVNKALPVVDASVDIIICTGAMELLKYEKVLELCVRALKKGGELWVSFQTKVNESNPTEHQGIDGVTQEELKSLFAELGLEVISLIQCESAFVTPKDGVLVDIPYLFYRLAYIP
;
A
#
# COMPACT_ATOMS: atom_id res chain seq x y z
N MET A 1 76.44 -28.74 8.27
CA MET A 1 75.18 -28.58 9.03
C MET A 1 74.64 -27.20 8.75
N PHE A 2 73.32 -27.10 8.60
CA PHE A 2 72.59 -26.15 7.74
C PHE A 2 72.85 -24.66 8.04
N ASN A 3 72.94 -23.90 6.94
CA ASN A 3 73.57 -22.59 6.83
C ASN A 3 72.54 -21.45 6.80
N LEU A 4 72.93 -20.31 7.37
CA LEU A 4 72.15 -19.08 7.66
C LEU A 4 71.67 -18.27 6.44
N SER A 5 71.59 -18.88 5.25
CA SER A 5 71.23 -18.18 4.00
C SER A 5 69.75 -18.24 3.62
N SER A 6 68.91 -18.97 4.38
CA SER A 6 67.50 -19.20 4.02
C SER A 6 66.48 -18.35 4.78
N LEU A 7 66.89 -17.56 5.79
CA LEU A 7 65.98 -16.64 6.51
C LEU A 7 66.03 -15.18 6.03
N ALA A 8 67.08 -14.77 5.30
CA ALA A 8 67.19 -13.40 4.80
C ALA A 8 66.39 -13.16 3.51
N LEU A 9 66.03 -14.21 2.76
CA LEU A 9 65.29 -14.08 1.51
C LEU A 9 63.76 -14.03 1.71
N LEU A 10 63.24 -14.42 2.88
CA LEU A 10 61.81 -14.28 3.21
C LEU A 10 61.46 -12.89 3.78
N ALA A 11 62.44 -12.13 4.27
CA ALA A 11 62.24 -10.77 4.77
C ALA A 11 62.34 -9.68 3.68
N ALA A 12 62.92 -10.02 2.51
CA ALA A 12 63.12 -9.08 1.39
C ALA A 12 62.01 -9.11 0.33
N VAL A 13 61.10 -10.11 0.36
CA VAL A 13 59.95 -10.19 -0.57
C VAL A 13 58.68 -9.54 0.01
N PHE A 14 58.68 -9.20 1.31
CA PHE A 14 57.60 -8.42 1.95
C PHE A 14 57.93 -6.94 2.19
N SER A 15 59.10 -6.47 1.77
CA SER A 15 59.51 -5.05 1.89
C SER A 15 59.23 -4.23 0.62
N GLY A 16 58.54 -4.83 -0.37
CA GLY A 16 58.22 -4.24 -1.66
C GLY A 16 56.79 -3.73 -1.82
N PHE A 17 55.99 -3.56 -0.75
CA PHE A 17 54.73 -2.79 -0.75
C PHE A 17 54.42 -2.35 0.69
N ILE A 18 55.26 -1.50 1.29
CA ILE A 18 54.76 -0.56 2.30
C ILE A 18 54.38 0.70 1.52
N GLN A 19 53.25 0.60 0.82
CA GLN A 19 52.44 1.79 0.60
C GLN A 19 51.88 2.13 1.98
N SER A 20 52.07 3.38 2.42
CA SER A 20 51.62 3.84 3.73
C SER A 20 50.20 3.35 3.99
N ALA A 21 49.98 2.62 5.09
CA ALA A 21 48.64 2.43 5.62
C ALA A 21 48.11 3.85 5.90
N ASP A 22 47.22 4.33 5.04
CA ASP A 22 46.52 5.60 5.27
C ASP A 22 45.90 5.51 6.67
N ALA A 23 46.11 6.55 7.48
CA ALA A 23 45.72 6.56 8.88
C ALA A 23 44.21 6.26 9.02
N VAL A 24 43.86 5.38 9.97
CA VAL A 24 42.47 5.13 10.37
C VAL A 24 41.80 6.49 10.66
N ARG A 25 40.65 6.77 10.02
CA ARG A 25 39.94 8.05 10.14
C ARG A 25 39.75 8.43 11.61
N GLY A 26 39.92 9.71 11.92
CA GLY A 26 39.55 10.25 13.23
C GLY A 26 38.04 10.11 13.47
N ARG A 27 37.61 10.23 14.75
CA ARG A 27 36.18 10.18 15.07
C ARG A 27 35.40 11.28 14.35
N PRO A 28 34.18 11.01 13.86
CA PRO A 28 33.34 12.07 13.35
C PRO A 28 32.93 13.00 14.50
N THR A 29 32.74 14.28 14.18
CA THR A 29 32.46 15.34 15.15
C THR A 29 31.19 16.09 14.80
N LEU A 30 30.53 16.70 15.78
CA LEU A 30 29.36 17.53 15.51
C LEU A 30 29.77 18.92 15.03
N ASN A 31 29.21 19.38 13.90
CA ASN A 31 29.36 20.76 13.42
C ASN A 31 28.23 21.70 13.91
N GLY A 32 27.39 21.21 14.82
CA GLY A 32 26.19 21.90 15.31
C GLY A 32 24.89 21.54 14.57
N LYS A 33 24.98 20.91 13.38
CA LYS A 33 23.82 20.43 12.61
C LYS A 33 23.82 18.92 12.39
N THR A 34 24.99 18.33 12.19
CA THR A 34 25.15 16.92 11.86
C THR A 34 26.52 16.41 12.30
N PHE A 35 26.75 15.10 12.18
CA PHE A 35 28.09 14.52 12.29
C PHE A 35 28.84 14.71 10.98
N VAL A 36 30.07 15.21 11.07
CA VAL A 36 30.99 15.39 9.96
C VAL A 36 32.25 14.56 10.18
N ALA A 37 32.90 14.22 9.09
CA ALA A 37 34.21 13.58 9.08
C ALA A 37 35.28 14.39 9.82
N ASP A 38 36.40 13.74 10.11
CA ASP A 38 37.61 14.34 10.71
C ASP A 38 38.21 15.51 9.92
N ASN A 39 37.89 15.61 8.64
CA ASN A 39 38.25 16.73 7.75
C ASN A 39 37.15 17.80 7.63
N GLY A 40 36.02 17.65 8.35
CA GLY A 40 34.89 18.57 8.35
C GLY A 40 33.85 18.34 7.24
N ASN A 41 34.06 17.40 6.32
CA ASN A 41 33.09 17.07 5.27
C ASN A 41 31.89 16.30 5.84
N HIS A 42 30.70 16.45 5.25
CA HIS A 42 29.56 15.61 5.61
C HIS A 42 29.85 14.13 5.37
N LEU A 43 29.22 13.27 6.17
CA LEU A 43 29.21 11.83 5.94
C LEU A 43 28.21 11.53 4.81
N ARG A 44 28.67 10.81 3.79
CA ARG A 44 27.90 10.45 2.59
C ARG A 44 28.16 9.00 2.25
N GLY A 45 27.12 8.21 2.05
CA GLY A 45 27.31 6.79 1.81
C GLY A 45 26.08 5.98 1.38
N PRO A 46 26.28 4.88 0.66
CA PRO A 46 25.29 3.82 0.44
C PRO A 46 25.24 2.87 1.65
N PHE A 47 24.63 1.69 1.52
CA PHE A 47 24.60 0.67 2.58
C PHE A 47 25.17 -0.70 2.21
N ASP A 48 25.63 -1.45 3.23
CA ASP A 48 25.85 -2.90 3.20
C ASP A 48 24.93 -3.57 4.24
N SER A 49 24.51 -4.81 4.00
CA SER A 49 23.78 -5.62 4.99
C SER A 49 24.48 -6.94 5.26
N THR A 50 24.66 -7.27 6.54
CA THR A 50 25.15 -8.58 6.99
C THR A 50 24.09 -9.41 7.71
N GLU A 51 22.83 -8.95 7.73
CA GLU A 51 21.72 -9.58 8.45
C GLU A 51 21.58 -11.07 8.10
N TRP A 52 21.54 -11.40 6.82
CA TRP A 52 21.51 -12.78 6.32
C TRP A 52 22.48 -13.05 5.16
N THR A 53 23.25 -12.05 4.73
CA THR A 53 24.31 -12.20 3.71
C THR A 53 25.70 -11.99 4.30
N ASN A 54 26.74 -12.36 3.55
CA ASN A 54 28.12 -12.05 3.93
C ASN A 54 28.42 -10.57 3.69
N ALA A 55 29.44 -10.03 4.37
CA ALA A 55 29.93 -8.69 4.06
C ALA A 55 30.27 -8.58 2.57
N ALA A 56 30.03 -7.41 1.98
CA ALA A 56 30.45 -7.19 0.60
C ALA A 56 31.98 -7.39 0.47
N PRO A 57 32.47 -7.83 -0.70
CA PRO A 57 33.90 -7.91 -0.94
C PRO A 57 34.57 -6.55 -0.70
N GLU A 58 35.80 -6.55 -0.19
CA GLU A 58 36.56 -5.31 0.07
C GLU A 58 36.64 -4.37 -1.15
N ALA A 59 36.71 -4.94 -2.37
CA ALA A 59 36.70 -4.17 -3.61
C ALA A 59 35.46 -3.26 -3.77
N ASN A 60 34.32 -3.68 -3.23
CA ASN A 60 33.09 -2.88 -3.26
C ASN A 60 33.21 -1.66 -2.33
N TYR A 61 33.82 -1.82 -1.16
CA TYR A 61 34.14 -0.72 -0.24
C TYR A 61 35.15 0.24 -0.88
N ALA A 62 36.20 -0.29 -1.51
CA ALA A 62 37.20 0.52 -2.21
C ALA A 62 36.57 1.38 -3.33
N ALA A 63 35.63 0.82 -4.08
CA ALA A 63 34.96 1.50 -5.19
C ALA A 63 34.10 2.70 -4.75
N LEU A 64 33.64 2.76 -3.49
CA LEU A 64 32.84 3.90 -2.99
C LEU A 64 33.63 5.21 -3.00
N ARG A 65 34.95 5.13 -2.85
CA ARG A 65 35.86 6.28 -2.87
C ARG A 65 35.79 7.03 -4.20
N ASP A 66 35.67 6.30 -5.29
CA ASP A 66 35.57 6.87 -6.64
C ASP A 66 34.18 7.44 -6.97
N LEU A 67 33.19 7.15 -6.11
CA LEU A 67 31.83 7.64 -6.20
C LEU A 67 31.57 8.86 -5.30
N GLY A 68 32.60 9.42 -4.66
CA GLY A 68 32.43 10.63 -3.85
C GLY A 68 31.85 10.38 -2.45
N PHE A 69 31.87 9.12 -2.01
CA PHE A 69 31.42 8.69 -0.69
C PHE A 69 32.58 8.55 0.30
N ASN A 70 32.27 8.73 1.57
CA ASN A 70 33.19 8.56 2.68
C ASN A 70 32.60 7.77 3.86
N ALA A 71 31.39 7.26 3.71
CA ALA A 71 30.70 6.48 4.74
C ALA A 71 29.96 5.29 4.11
N VAL A 72 29.55 4.35 4.96
CA VAL A 72 28.67 3.24 4.63
C VAL A 72 27.72 2.99 5.80
N HIS A 73 26.43 2.83 5.52
CA HIS A 73 25.45 2.34 6.47
C HIS A 73 25.56 0.81 6.55
N LEU A 74 25.70 0.24 7.75
CA LEU A 74 25.79 -1.20 7.93
C LEU A 74 24.62 -1.73 8.75
N TYR A 75 23.66 -2.37 8.07
CA TYR A 75 22.62 -3.18 8.72
C TYR A 75 23.27 -4.47 9.21
N ALA A 76 23.65 -4.49 10.49
CA ALA A 76 24.57 -5.48 11.03
C ALA A 76 23.89 -6.85 11.25
N GLU A 77 22.79 -6.81 12.00
CA GLU A 77 21.94 -7.96 12.35
C GLU A 77 20.48 -7.50 12.34
N ASN A 78 19.55 -8.42 12.09
CA ASN A 78 18.14 -8.21 12.36
C ASN A 78 17.79 -8.76 13.75
N PHE A 79 16.81 -8.17 14.43
CA PHE A 79 16.34 -8.72 15.71
C PHE A 79 15.50 -10.00 15.50
N ASP A 80 16.19 -11.14 15.47
CA ASP A 80 15.60 -12.47 15.54
C ASP A 80 15.84 -13.04 16.94
N THR A 81 14.80 -13.05 17.78
CA THR A 81 14.86 -13.56 19.16
C THR A 81 15.14 -15.07 19.24
N THR A 82 15.14 -15.80 18.12
CA THR A 82 15.58 -17.21 18.08
C THR A 82 17.08 -17.36 17.98
N LEU A 83 17.80 -16.30 17.60
CA LEU A 83 19.25 -16.27 17.46
C LEU A 83 19.85 -15.41 18.59
N ALA A 84 21.09 -15.69 18.95
CA ALA A 84 21.83 -14.85 19.88
C ALA A 84 22.38 -13.62 19.15
N ALA A 85 22.34 -12.46 19.80
CA ALA A 85 23.03 -11.29 19.30
C ALA A 85 24.53 -11.56 19.15
N GLY A 86 25.13 -11.08 18.06
CA GLY A 86 26.50 -11.41 17.68
C GLY A 86 26.63 -12.64 16.77
N ASN A 87 25.52 -13.26 16.35
CA ASN A 87 25.53 -14.38 15.41
C ASN A 87 26.13 -14.02 14.03
N ARG A 88 26.17 -12.73 13.66
CA ARG A 88 26.80 -12.25 12.42
C ARG A 88 28.14 -11.55 12.66
N ALA A 89 28.69 -11.62 13.88
CA ALA A 89 29.88 -10.86 14.27
C ALA A 89 31.05 -10.98 13.30
N ALA A 90 31.34 -12.19 12.79
CA ALA A 90 32.42 -12.40 11.85
C ALA A 90 32.24 -11.64 10.51
N GLN A 91 31.00 -11.47 10.05
CA GLN A 91 30.73 -10.70 8.83
C GLN A 91 30.74 -9.20 9.13
N VAL A 92 30.19 -8.79 10.29
CA VAL A 92 30.27 -7.39 10.75
C VAL A 92 31.73 -6.96 10.93
N ASP A 93 32.59 -7.83 11.45
CA ASP A 93 34.03 -7.58 11.59
C ASP A 93 34.69 -7.28 10.24
N LEU A 94 34.39 -8.09 9.23
CA LEU A 94 34.91 -7.90 7.88
C LEU A 94 34.42 -6.58 7.28
N ALA A 95 33.13 -6.26 7.40
CA ALA A 95 32.58 -5.00 6.93
C ALA A 95 33.26 -3.78 7.59
N VAL A 96 33.41 -3.81 8.93
CA VAL A 96 34.08 -2.73 9.69
C VAL A 96 35.57 -2.62 9.31
N GLN A 97 36.24 -3.76 9.10
CA GLN A 97 37.63 -3.82 8.68
C GLN A 97 37.82 -3.27 7.26
N TYR A 98 37.01 -3.72 6.30
CA TYR A 98 37.10 -3.28 4.90
C TYR A 98 36.78 -1.79 4.74
N ALA A 99 35.77 -1.30 5.45
CA ALA A 99 35.49 0.14 5.50
C ALA A 99 36.69 0.92 6.07
N GLY A 100 37.25 0.47 7.20
CA GLY A 100 38.40 1.11 7.85
C GLY A 100 39.66 1.11 6.97
N ALA A 101 39.96 0.00 6.31
CA ALA A 101 41.09 -0.13 5.37
C ALA A 101 40.98 0.80 4.17
N ASN A 102 39.75 1.21 3.82
CA ASN A 102 39.46 2.13 2.73
C ASN A 102 39.16 3.56 3.20
N GLY A 103 39.37 3.87 4.48
CA GLY A 103 39.17 5.21 5.04
C GLY A 103 37.71 5.66 5.11
N LEU A 104 36.76 4.73 5.11
CA LEU A 104 35.33 5.00 5.18
C LEU A 104 34.83 4.96 6.63
N TYR A 105 33.85 5.80 6.95
CA TYR A 105 33.06 5.71 8.18
C TYR A 105 32.02 4.60 8.09
N VAL A 106 31.69 3.98 9.23
CA VAL A 106 30.61 2.99 9.34
C VAL A 106 29.57 3.50 10.30
N ILE A 107 28.31 3.54 9.86
CA ILE A 107 27.16 3.72 10.76
C ILE A 107 26.61 2.32 11.00
N LEU A 108 26.90 1.76 12.17
CA LEU A 108 26.50 0.40 12.54
C LEU A 108 25.10 0.43 13.16
N CYS A 109 24.18 -0.30 12.55
CA CYS A 109 22.76 -0.27 12.93
C CYS A 109 22.22 -1.68 13.24
N LEU A 110 21.38 -1.76 14.28
CA LEU A 110 20.53 -2.93 14.51
C LEU A 110 19.30 -2.84 13.60
N ALA A 111 19.22 -3.72 12.61
CA ALA A 111 18.19 -3.73 11.57
C ALA A 111 16.93 -4.50 12.01
N ASN A 112 15.91 -4.52 11.15
CA ASN A 112 14.62 -5.19 11.45
C ASN A 112 14.40 -6.49 10.66
N GLY A 113 15.15 -6.75 9.59
CA GLY A 113 14.78 -7.74 8.58
C GLY A 113 13.35 -7.51 8.08
N GLY A 114 12.49 -8.54 8.14
CA GLY A 114 11.09 -8.44 7.71
C GLY A 114 10.13 -7.72 8.68
N LYS A 115 10.62 -7.02 9.70
CA LYS A 115 9.82 -6.45 10.81
C LYS A 115 10.00 -4.93 10.98
N ASN A 116 10.09 -4.17 9.89
CA ASN A 116 10.17 -2.71 9.95
C ASN A 116 8.99 -2.13 10.76
N GLY A 117 9.24 -1.05 11.50
CA GLY A 117 8.23 -0.43 12.37
C GLY A 117 8.01 -1.18 13.69
N ASP A 118 8.94 -2.05 14.07
CA ASP A 118 8.90 -2.85 15.30
C ASP A 118 10.31 -3.02 15.90
N TYR A 119 10.39 -3.38 17.17
CA TYR A 119 11.66 -3.59 17.89
C TYR A 119 11.56 -4.69 18.95
N SER A 120 12.72 -5.21 19.37
CA SER A 120 12.84 -6.05 20.56
C SER A 120 13.80 -5.41 21.57
N LEU A 121 13.26 -4.96 22.71
CA LEU A 121 14.08 -4.34 23.76
C LEU A 121 15.20 -5.26 24.22
N SER A 122 14.87 -6.50 24.55
CA SER A 122 15.84 -7.48 25.06
C SER A 122 16.91 -7.84 24.03
N TYR A 123 16.55 -7.91 22.74
CA TYR A 123 17.54 -8.15 21.69
C TYR A 123 18.45 -6.93 21.50
N ALA A 124 17.89 -5.71 21.51
CA ALA A 124 18.68 -4.48 21.42
C ALA A 124 19.68 -4.33 22.58
N GLU A 125 19.26 -4.63 23.81
CA GLU A 125 20.15 -4.65 24.97
C GLU A 125 21.29 -5.67 24.80
N ALA A 126 20.98 -6.88 24.32
CA ALA A 126 21.96 -7.92 24.06
C ALA A 126 22.93 -7.53 22.92
N PHE A 127 22.40 -6.99 21.82
CA PHE A 127 23.15 -6.50 20.67
C PHE A 127 24.15 -5.42 21.07
N TRP A 128 23.69 -4.38 21.78
CA TRP A 128 24.58 -3.31 22.21
C TRP A 128 25.55 -3.73 23.30
N THR A 129 25.18 -4.68 24.16
CA THR A 129 26.12 -5.28 25.12
C THR A 129 27.26 -6.01 24.42
N PHE A 130 26.98 -6.63 23.26
CA PHE A 130 27.97 -7.34 22.47
C PHE A 130 28.82 -6.39 21.58
N TYR A 131 28.18 -5.55 20.77
CA TYR A 131 28.86 -4.75 19.74
C TYR A 131 29.45 -3.44 20.23
N ALA A 132 28.88 -2.81 21.27
CA ALA A 132 29.41 -1.55 21.78
C ALA A 132 30.87 -1.66 22.28
N PRO A 133 31.25 -2.62 23.16
CA PRO A 133 32.66 -2.77 23.54
C PRO A 133 33.54 -3.23 22.37
N ARG A 134 32.98 -4.02 21.43
CA ARG A 134 33.73 -4.63 20.32
C ARG A 134 34.33 -3.58 19.38
N TYR A 135 33.59 -2.53 19.08
CA TYR A 135 34.05 -1.46 18.19
C TYR A 135 34.26 -0.12 18.90
N ALA A 136 34.28 -0.11 20.24
CA ALA A 136 34.48 1.10 21.03
C ALA A 136 35.75 1.86 20.63
N SER A 137 36.84 1.17 20.28
CA SER A 137 38.10 1.79 19.88
C SER A 137 38.21 2.11 18.38
N GLN A 138 37.25 1.68 17.57
CA GLN A 138 37.24 1.93 16.12
C GLN A 138 36.73 3.34 15.87
N THR A 139 37.64 4.27 15.57
CA THR A 139 37.33 5.69 15.49
C THR A 139 36.42 6.05 14.32
N HIS A 140 36.42 5.24 13.26
CA HIS A 140 35.55 5.42 12.09
C HIS A 140 34.13 4.87 12.26
N VAL A 141 33.75 4.35 13.44
CA VAL A 141 32.44 3.73 13.68
C VAL A 141 31.52 4.65 14.51
N LEU A 142 30.26 4.78 14.07
CA LEU A 142 29.14 5.39 14.79
C LEU A 142 28.07 4.31 15.05
N TYR A 143 27.23 4.52 16.08
CA TYR A 143 26.17 3.59 16.44
C TYR A 143 24.79 4.20 16.24
N GLU A 144 23.95 3.54 15.44
CA GLU A 144 22.54 3.85 15.27
C GLU A 144 21.71 2.82 16.02
N ILE A 145 20.96 3.25 17.04
CA ILE A 145 20.41 2.35 18.08
C ILE A 145 19.56 1.21 17.51
N GLN A 146 18.64 1.52 16.61
CA GLN A 146 17.68 0.58 16.04
C GLN A 146 17.06 1.21 14.81
N ASN A 147 17.09 0.52 13.68
CA ASN A 147 16.40 0.91 12.46
C ASN A 147 14.88 0.87 12.69
N GLU A 148 14.17 1.90 12.22
CA GLU A 148 12.69 2.02 12.19
C GLU A 148 11.92 1.31 13.33
N PRO A 149 12.14 1.67 14.61
CA PRO A 149 11.58 0.92 15.73
C PRO A 149 10.06 1.08 15.89
N VAL A 150 9.44 2.08 15.28
CA VAL A 150 8.02 2.40 15.46
C VAL A 150 7.37 2.68 14.11
N SER A 151 6.21 2.09 13.89
CA SER A 151 5.33 2.28 12.75
C SER A 151 4.52 3.59 12.88
N TRP A 152 4.88 4.69 12.20
CA TRP A 152 6.05 4.87 11.32
C TRP A 152 6.95 6.06 11.70
N GLY A 153 6.69 6.75 12.80
CA GLY A 153 7.41 7.99 13.11
C GLY A 153 7.05 8.56 14.46
N PRO A 154 7.49 9.80 14.76
CA PRO A 154 7.20 10.46 16.02
C PRO A 154 5.69 10.77 16.14
N PRO A 155 5.13 10.85 17.36
CA PRO A 155 5.85 10.78 18.65
C PRO A 155 5.94 9.35 19.23
N TYR A 156 7.15 8.93 19.58
CA TYR A 156 7.46 7.67 20.27
C TYR A 156 7.05 7.68 21.75
N ASN A 157 6.98 8.87 22.35
CA ASN A 157 6.55 9.07 23.73
C ASN A 157 5.02 8.95 23.93
N SER A 158 4.26 8.71 22.85
CA SER A 158 2.82 8.51 22.93
C SER A 158 2.46 7.10 23.43
N ASN A 159 1.41 7.02 24.26
CA ASN A 159 0.80 5.75 24.67
C ASN A 159 0.08 5.02 23.51
N THR A 160 -0.02 5.65 22.35
CA THR A 160 -0.58 5.08 21.11
C THR A 160 0.47 4.82 20.05
N ALA A 161 1.76 5.02 20.33
CA ALA A 161 2.84 4.62 19.44
C ALA A 161 2.79 3.09 19.20
N ASN A 162 3.18 2.63 18.02
CA ASN A 162 3.09 1.22 17.66
C ASN A 162 4.44 0.67 17.17
N PRO A 163 5.10 -0.21 17.92
CA PRO A 163 4.86 -0.55 19.33
C PRO A 163 5.08 0.65 20.28
N THR A 164 4.48 0.61 21.47
CA THR A 164 4.76 1.59 22.54
C THR A 164 6.12 1.32 23.18
N GLY A 165 6.62 2.28 23.97
CA GLY A 165 7.81 2.08 24.81
C GLY A 165 9.15 2.31 24.11
N ALA A 166 9.15 2.79 22.86
CA ALA A 166 10.38 3.06 22.12
C ALA A 166 11.27 4.11 22.79
N ILE A 167 10.73 5.02 23.62
CA ILE A 167 11.57 5.89 24.47
C ILE A 167 12.44 5.07 25.43
N ASN A 168 11.89 4.02 26.06
CA ASN A 168 12.66 3.16 26.95
C ASN A 168 13.74 2.39 26.18
N LEU A 169 13.45 1.93 24.96
CA LEU A 169 14.46 1.35 24.07
C LEU A 169 15.66 2.29 23.87
N GLN A 170 15.41 3.55 23.51
CA GLN A 170 16.47 4.53 23.29
C GLN A 170 17.31 4.76 24.57
N VAL A 171 16.66 4.85 25.73
CA VAL A 171 17.31 5.06 27.03
C VAL A 171 18.19 3.87 27.43
N GLN A 172 17.68 2.64 27.34
CA GLN A 172 18.45 1.45 27.72
C GLN A 172 19.65 1.23 26.80
N ALA A 173 19.44 1.33 25.48
CA ALA A 173 20.52 1.20 24.51
C ALA A 173 21.61 2.26 24.72
N TYR A 174 21.22 3.53 24.93
CA TYR A 174 22.18 4.60 25.22
C TYR A 174 23.05 4.30 26.45
N ASN A 175 22.44 3.88 27.56
CA ASN A 175 23.15 3.58 28.80
C ASN A 175 24.14 2.42 28.62
N ILE A 176 23.75 1.38 27.90
CA ILE A 176 24.62 0.24 27.58
C ILE A 176 25.78 0.70 26.68
N ILE A 177 25.48 1.44 25.61
CA ILE A 177 26.51 1.94 24.69
C ILE A 177 27.50 2.83 25.43
N ARG A 178 27.04 3.84 26.18
CA ARG A 178 27.93 4.78 26.89
C ARG A 178 28.78 4.09 27.96
N LYS A 179 28.27 3.02 28.59
CA LYS A 179 29.04 2.21 29.54
C LYS A 179 30.28 1.58 28.89
N TYR A 180 30.17 1.10 27.66
CA TYR A 180 31.26 0.36 26.99
C TYR A 180 32.03 1.17 25.94
N ALA A 181 31.39 2.17 25.35
CA ALA A 181 31.87 2.99 24.25
C ALA A 181 31.58 4.49 24.53
N PRO A 182 32.23 5.09 25.54
CA PRO A 182 31.90 6.44 26.02
C PRO A 182 32.15 7.54 24.98
N GLN A 183 33.01 7.30 24.00
CA GLN A 183 33.39 8.28 22.96
C GLN A 183 32.72 8.01 21.60
N THR A 184 32.02 6.89 21.42
CA THR A 184 31.42 6.56 20.12
C THR A 184 30.16 7.39 19.88
N PRO A 185 30.02 8.08 18.73
CA PRO A 185 28.79 8.77 18.36
C PRO A 185 27.55 7.88 18.41
N ILE A 186 26.42 8.42 18.90
CA ILE A 186 25.13 7.69 18.96
C ILE A 186 24.07 8.43 18.15
N LEU A 187 23.34 7.68 17.33
CA LEU A 187 22.17 8.16 16.60
C LEU A 187 20.90 7.57 17.24
N PHE A 188 19.98 8.46 17.60
CA PHE A 188 18.70 8.12 18.22
C PHE A 188 17.56 8.00 17.19
N PHE A 189 16.56 7.22 17.59
CA PHE A 189 15.22 7.12 16.98
C PHE A 189 15.11 6.41 15.64
N SER A 190 15.80 6.90 14.60
CA SER A 190 15.69 6.37 13.23
C SER A 190 14.25 6.40 12.69
N TYR A 191 13.67 7.60 12.67
CA TYR A 191 12.28 7.80 12.25
C TYR A 191 12.07 7.49 10.76
N SER A 192 11.18 6.54 10.44
CA SER A 192 10.87 6.15 9.05
C SER A 192 10.15 7.26 8.27
N VAL A 193 9.04 7.78 8.81
CA VAL A 193 8.17 8.76 8.15
C VAL A 193 8.10 10.06 8.93
N LEU A 194 8.56 11.15 8.31
CA LEU A 194 8.39 12.52 8.78
C LEU A 194 7.22 13.18 8.04
N GLY A 195 6.09 13.42 8.72
CA GLY A 195 4.83 13.87 8.13
C GLY A 195 3.61 13.25 8.83
N TYR A 196 2.38 13.60 8.44
CA TYR A 196 1.13 13.01 8.97
C TYR A 196 0.99 12.99 10.51
N GLY A 197 1.49 14.02 11.20
CA GLY A 197 1.50 14.13 12.67
C GLY A 197 2.91 14.13 13.27
N GLY A 198 3.90 13.57 12.57
CA GLY A 198 5.31 13.59 12.94
C GLY A 198 6.02 14.90 12.59
N ASN A 199 5.70 15.98 13.29
CA ASN A 199 6.31 17.31 13.10
C ASN A 199 7.52 17.54 14.03
N ALA A 200 8.23 18.66 13.85
CA ALA A 200 9.40 18.99 14.66
C ALA A 200 9.11 19.07 16.17
N ALA A 201 7.90 19.45 16.57
CA ALA A 201 7.51 19.49 17.98
C ALA A 201 7.27 18.09 18.56
N ALA A 202 6.77 17.15 17.77
CA ALA A 202 6.64 15.74 18.18
C ALA A 202 8.03 15.13 18.43
N ILE A 203 9.00 15.38 17.54
CA ILE A 203 10.40 14.97 17.73
C ILE A 203 10.99 15.62 18.98
N LEU A 204 10.75 16.92 19.19
CA LEU A 204 11.20 17.60 20.41
C LEU A 204 10.63 16.96 21.68
N GLY A 205 9.37 16.50 21.65
CA GLY A 205 8.75 15.79 22.76
C GLY A 205 9.44 14.45 23.07
N ASP A 206 9.83 13.70 22.05
CA ASP A 206 10.59 12.45 22.22
C ASP A 206 12.00 12.72 22.78
N ILE A 207 12.69 13.72 22.23
CA ILE A 207 14.00 14.18 22.72
C ILE A 207 13.90 14.57 24.20
N GLN A 208 12.88 15.34 24.58
CA GLN A 208 12.68 15.75 25.97
C GLN A 208 12.41 14.56 26.89
N ALA A 209 11.69 13.54 26.41
CA ALA A 209 11.42 12.31 27.16
C ALA A 209 12.69 11.47 27.38
N VAL A 210 13.54 11.35 26.36
CA VAL A 210 14.85 10.68 26.46
C VAL A 210 15.80 11.47 27.36
N ASN A 211 15.92 12.78 27.13
CA ASN A 211 16.81 13.67 27.86
C ASN A 211 16.51 13.73 29.35
N SER A 212 15.24 13.74 29.73
CA SER A 212 14.82 13.75 31.13
C SER A 212 15.28 12.50 31.88
N GLN A 213 15.34 11.36 31.20
CA GLN A 213 15.74 10.08 31.80
C GLN A 213 17.26 9.89 31.80
N ILE A 214 17.96 10.31 30.75
CA ILE A 214 19.41 10.11 30.60
C ILE A 214 20.21 11.21 31.31
N PHE A 215 19.82 12.47 31.10
CA PHE A 215 20.59 13.64 31.54
C PHE A 215 19.95 14.38 32.72
N GLY A 216 18.75 13.97 33.16
CA GLY A 216 18.00 14.66 34.21
C GLY A 216 17.50 16.07 33.82
N ASN A 217 17.57 16.42 32.53
CA ASN A 217 17.19 17.73 32.01
C ASN A 217 16.59 17.56 30.61
N ALA A 218 15.29 17.81 30.46
CA ALA A 218 14.56 17.69 29.19
C ALA A 218 15.22 18.46 28.02
N ASN A 219 15.91 19.57 28.29
CA ASN A 219 16.53 20.42 27.28
C ASN A 219 18.06 20.27 27.23
N ALA A 220 18.60 19.13 27.67
CA ALA A 220 20.03 18.83 27.59
C ALA A 220 20.54 18.97 26.15
N LYS A 221 21.67 19.66 25.98
CA LYS A 221 22.32 19.83 24.69
C LYS A 221 23.29 18.67 24.43
N TRP A 222 23.12 18.05 23.27
CA TRP A 222 23.92 16.90 22.87
C TRP A 222 25.30 17.31 22.40
N THR A 223 26.29 16.50 22.76
CA THR A 223 27.70 16.74 22.43
C THR A 223 28.29 15.62 21.60
N ASN A 224 27.64 14.45 21.60
CA ASN A 224 28.05 13.28 20.82
C ASN A 224 26.84 12.42 20.43
N GLU A 225 25.71 13.08 20.16
CA GLU A 225 24.44 12.46 19.79
C GLU A 225 23.73 13.25 18.68
N ALA A 226 22.97 12.56 17.83
CA ALA A 226 22.12 13.15 16.79
C ALA A 226 20.84 12.34 16.57
N VAL A 227 19.83 12.95 15.95
CA VAL A 227 18.61 12.25 15.50
C VAL A 227 18.88 11.57 14.16
N ALA A 228 18.71 10.25 14.08
CA ALA A 228 18.60 9.55 12.80
C ALA A 228 17.17 9.65 12.27
N PHE A 229 17.02 9.80 10.96
CA PHE A 229 15.73 9.86 10.28
C PHE A 229 15.83 9.39 8.84
N HIS A 230 14.69 8.99 8.27
CA HIS A 230 14.55 8.50 6.91
C HIS A 230 13.71 9.44 6.04
N GLY A 231 13.75 9.20 4.73
CA GLY A 231 13.09 10.02 3.72
C GLY A 231 11.66 9.63 3.35
N TYR A 232 11.04 8.64 3.99
CA TYR A 232 9.77 8.06 3.52
C TYR A 232 8.55 8.97 3.64
N GLY A 233 8.67 10.07 4.40
CA GLY A 233 7.68 11.15 4.41
C GLY A 233 7.74 12.10 3.20
N GLY A 234 8.73 11.93 2.32
CA GLY A 234 8.98 12.78 1.16
C GLY A 234 9.84 14.00 1.47
N VAL A 235 10.50 14.54 0.43
CA VAL A 235 11.52 15.60 0.56
C VAL A 235 10.97 16.90 1.16
N THR A 236 9.73 17.28 0.82
CA THR A 236 9.09 18.50 1.34
C THR A 236 8.85 18.44 2.85
N ASN A 237 8.30 17.33 3.32
CA ASN A 237 8.05 17.13 4.76
C ASN A 237 9.38 17.03 5.51
N THR A 238 10.34 16.28 4.96
CA THR A 238 11.69 16.17 5.52
C THR A 238 12.35 17.54 5.69
N ASN A 239 12.35 18.37 4.64
CA ASN A 239 12.91 19.72 4.71
C ASN A 239 12.27 20.56 5.82
N THR A 240 10.94 20.54 5.91
CA THR A 240 10.17 21.33 6.88
C THR A 240 10.46 20.88 8.31
N VAL A 241 10.38 19.58 8.57
CA VAL A 241 10.53 19.00 9.91
C VAL A 241 11.97 19.11 10.40
N ILE A 242 12.95 18.80 9.56
CA ILE A 242 14.37 18.86 9.93
C ILE A 242 14.84 20.31 10.10
N SER A 243 14.37 21.26 9.27
CA SER A 243 14.63 22.68 9.51
C SER A 243 14.14 23.14 10.89
N GLY A 244 12.94 22.70 11.30
CA GLY A 244 12.39 22.97 12.63
C GLY A 244 13.23 22.35 13.76
N LEU A 245 13.64 21.09 13.60
CA LEU A 245 14.49 20.38 14.57
C LEU A 245 15.85 21.08 14.75
N LEU A 246 16.51 21.45 13.65
CA LEU A 246 17.75 22.22 13.70
C LEU A 246 17.54 23.58 14.37
N GLY A 247 16.37 24.20 14.19
CA GLY A 247 15.95 25.41 14.92
C GLY A 247 15.86 25.22 16.44
N TYR A 248 15.51 24.02 16.92
CA TYR A 248 15.58 23.68 18.34
C TYR A 248 17.02 23.38 18.83
N GLY A 249 17.99 23.34 17.92
CA GLY A 249 19.40 23.12 18.20
C GLY A 249 19.73 21.67 18.57
N TYR A 250 19.10 20.71 17.89
CA TYR A 250 19.45 19.29 17.96
C TYR A 250 19.97 18.81 16.59
N PRO A 251 21.15 18.16 16.53
CA PRO A 251 21.70 17.65 15.29
C PRO A 251 20.89 16.49 14.70
N ALA A 252 20.96 16.32 13.38
CA ALA A 252 20.30 15.23 12.67
C ALA A 252 21.20 14.63 11.59
N ILE A 253 20.91 13.40 11.18
CA ILE A 253 21.56 12.69 10.07
C ILE A 253 20.52 11.82 9.35
N MET A 254 20.51 11.87 8.02
CA MET A 254 19.67 11.01 7.19
C MET A 254 20.36 9.65 7.06
N THR A 255 19.70 8.57 7.47
CA THR A 255 20.28 7.21 7.45
C THR A 255 19.68 6.30 6.38
N GLU A 256 18.52 6.69 5.79
CA GLU A 256 17.87 5.91 4.73
C GLU A 256 16.94 6.79 3.88
N PHE A 257 17.16 6.85 2.56
CA PHE A 257 16.19 7.41 1.60
C PHE A 257 16.36 6.80 0.20
N GLY A 258 15.28 6.75 -0.58
CA GLY A 258 15.30 6.22 -1.94
C GLY A 258 14.00 6.52 -2.71
N THR A 259 14.04 6.34 -4.04
CA THR A 259 12.88 6.55 -4.93
C THR A 259 12.22 5.23 -5.33
N VAL A 260 10.97 5.29 -5.80
CA VAL A 260 10.25 4.16 -6.43
C VAL A 260 10.97 3.62 -7.68
N ASN A 261 11.90 4.39 -8.26
CA ASN A 261 12.71 4.01 -9.42
C ASN A 261 14.08 3.40 -9.04
N ASN A 262 14.39 3.35 -7.74
CA ASN A 262 15.63 2.83 -7.18
C ASN A 262 16.94 3.47 -7.75
N ALA A 263 16.89 4.72 -8.22
CA ALA A 263 18.06 5.56 -8.45
C ALA A 263 18.19 6.58 -7.30
N ILE A 264 19.39 7.15 -7.10
CA ILE A 264 19.59 8.17 -6.07
C ILE A 264 18.66 9.37 -6.28
N ASP A 265 17.99 9.80 -5.21
CA ASP A 265 17.08 10.94 -5.27
C ASP A 265 17.86 12.26 -5.16
N THR A 266 18.01 12.94 -6.29
CA THR A 266 18.75 14.20 -6.38
C THR A 266 18.07 15.35 -5.63
N SER A 267 16.75 15.26 -5.40
CA SER A 267 16.01 16.27 -4.64
C SER A 267 16.33 16.18 -3.14
N PHE A 268 16.48 14.97 -2.60
CA PHE A 268 16.96 14.75 -1.24
C PHE A 268 18.41 15.16 -1.09
N VAL A 269 19.30 14.74 -2.00
CA VAL A 269 20.72 15.13 -1.95
C VAL A 269 20.86 16.65 -1.94
N SER A 270 20.22 17.35 -2.87
CA SER A 270 20.23 18.83 -2.93
C SER A 270 19.70 19.45 -1.64
N THR A 271 18.58 18.93 -1.12
CA THR A 271 17.94 19.43 0.11
C THR A 271 18.86 19.27 1.32
N LEU A 272 19.46 18.10 1.50
CA LEU A 272 20.30 17.76 2.65
C LEU A 272 21.64 18.50 2.61
N GLU A 273 22.24 18.65 1.42
CA GLU A 273 23.42 19.51 1.24
C GLU A 273 23.11 20.97 1.59
N ASN A 274 21.96 21.50 1.16
CA ASN A 274 21.53 22.87 1.49
C ASN A 274 21.25 23.06 3.00
N LEU A 275 20.69 22.04 3.66
CA LEU A 275 20.48 22.08 5.11
C LEU A 275 21.79 21.96 5.89
N GLY A 276 22.83 21.37 5.30
CA GLY A 276 24.08 21.05 5.96
C GLY A 276 23.98 19.78 6.82
N VAL A 277 23.32 18.75 6.30
CA VAL A 277 23.00 17.50 7.01
C VAL A 277 23.62 16.32 6.26
N SER A 278 24.36 15.47 6.99
CA SER A 278 24.94 14.23 6.46
C SER A 278 23.85 13.24 6.06
N TRP A 279 24.14 12.37 5.09
CA TRP A 279 23.13 11.52 4.49
C TRP A 279 23.66 10.18 4.00
N LEU A 280 22.83 9.15 4.12
CA LEU A 280 23.09 7.83 3.57
C LEU A 280 21.94 7.43 2.64
N ASP A 281 22.26 7.03 1.41
CA ASP A 281 21.29 6.59 0.42
C ASP A 281 21.01 5.09 0.54
N PHE A 282 19.78 4.69 0.25
CA PHE A 282 19.36 3.30 0.37
C PHE A 282 19.67 2.49 -0.91
N GLN A 283 20.84 2.69 -1.52
CA GLN A 283 21.38 1.78 -2.55
C GLN A 283 22.42 0.86 -1.91
N GLY A 284 22.35 -0.43 -2.20
CA GLY A 284 23.28 -1.43 -1.69
C GLY A 284 24.65 -1.37 -2.36
N ILE A 285 25.69 -1.75 -1.63
CA ILE A 285 27.06 -1.87 -2.16
C ILE A 285 27.35 -3.26 -2.70
N LYS A 286 26.42 -4.21 -2.66
CA LYS A 286 26.50 -5.47 -3.40
C LYS A 286 25.14 -5.85 -4.00
N THR A 287 25.16 -6.66 -5.06
CA THR A 287 23.95 -7.01 -5.81
C THR A 287 22.96 -7.90 -5.06
N SER A 288 23.36 -8.44 -3.91
CA SER A 288 22.49 -9.24 -3.04
C SER A 288 21.80 -8.42 -1.95
N ASP A 289 22.11 -7.14 -1.83
CA ASP A 289 21.40 -6.24 -0.94
C ASP A 289 19.97 -6.01 -1.44
N VAL A 290 19.09 -5.57 -0.54
CA VAL A 290 17.63 -5.53 -0.78
C VAL A 290 17.18 -4.47 -1.79
N SER A 291 18.04 -3.51 -2.10
CA SER A 291 17.76 -2.42 -3.04
C SER A 291 18.72 -2.45 -4.24
N THR A 292 18.74 -1.38 -5.03
CA THR A 292 19.62 -1.28 -6.20
C THR A 292 21.09 -1.17 -5.85
N TYR A 293 21.92 -1.57 -6.81
CA TYR A 293 23.36 -1.60 -6.65
C TYR A 293 24.01 -0.26 -7.03
N VAL A 294 24.61 0.42 -6.06
CA VAL A 294 25.15 1.79 -6.19
C VAL A 294 26.25 1.93 -7.25
N LEU A 295 27.03 0.87 -7.50
CA LEU A 295 28.09 0.89 -8.54
C LEU A 295 27.51 0.87 -9.97
N THR A 296 26.19 0.75 -10.12
CA THR A 296 25.52 0.90 -11.42
C THR A 296 25.51 2.38 -11.81
N SER A 297 26.42 2.82 -12.67
CA SER A 297 26.59 4.25 -13.02
C SER A 297 25.29 4.94 -13.43
N SER A 298 24.36 4.26 -14.11
CA SER A 298 23.07 4.85 -14.51
C SER A 298 22.10 5.11 -13.35
N LEU A 299 22.33 4.56 -12.16
CA LEU A 299 21.50 4.75 -10.97
C LEU A 299 22.09 5.75 -9.97
N TYR A 300 23.41 5.99 -10.04
CA TYR A 300 24.11 6.93 -9.16
C TYR A 300 24.95 7.95 -9.93
N GLN A 301 26.08 7.54 -10.49
CA GLN A 301 27.11 8.47 -11.00
C GLN A 301 26.58 9.40 -12.11
N ASN A 302 25.85 8.82 -13.08
CA ASN A 302 25.23 9.55 -14.17
C ASN A 302 24.11 10.45 -13.66
N VAL A 303 23.36 10.01 -12.65
CA VAL A 303 22.24 10.76 -12.07
C VAL A 303 22.74 12.02 -11.36
N ILE A 304 23.77 11.88 -10.52
CA ILE A 304 24.45 13.00 -9.86
C ILE A 304 25.05 13.97 -10.87
N THR A 305 25.71 13.44 -11.92
CA THR A 305 26.32 14.25 -12.98
C THR A 305 25.26 15.02 -13.78
N SER A 306 24.18 14.34 -14.20
CA SER A 306 23.07 14.95 -14.95
C SER A 306 22.33 16.00 -14.14
N ALA A 307 22.22 15.81 -12.82
CA ALA A 307 21.65 16.82 -11.92
C ALA A 307 22.63 17.95 -11.56
N ASN A 308 23.86 17.90 -12.07
CA ASN A 308 24.92 18.87 -11.77
C ASN A 308 25.14 19.08 -10.27
N LEU A 309 24.98 18.01 -9.48
CA LEU A 309 25.24 18.03 -8.04
C LEU A 309 26.73 17.87 -7.78
N CYS A 310 27.24 18.64 -6.84
CA CYS A 310 28.67 18.68 -6.54
C CYS A 310 28.89 18.97 -5.04
N TRP A 311 29.82 18.25 -4.43
CA TRP A 311 30.30 18.46 -3.06
C TRP A 311 31.79 18.14 -2.95
N PRO A 312 32.48 18.68 -1.93
CA PRO A 312 33.86 18.28 -1.63
C PRO A 312 33.91 16.80 -1.28
N SER A 313 34.60 16.01 -2.12
CA SER A 313 34.85 14.59 -1.85
C SER A 313 36.10 14.42 -1.01
N ASP A 314 36.08 13.42 -0.12
CA ASP A 314 37.25 12.97 0.63
C ASP A 314 38.27 12.27 -0.27
N PHE A 315 37.79 11.66 -1.36
CA PHE A 315 38.58 10.85 -2.27
C PHE A 315 38.29 11.20 -3.73
N GLY A 316 39.32 11.09 -4.57
CA GLY A 316 39.16 11.31 -6.01
C GLY A 316 38.68 12.72 -6.37
N THR A 317 38.04 12.84 -7.53
CA THR A 317 37.57 14.11 -8.09
C THR A 317 36.07 14.15 -8.36
N PHE A 318 35.37 13.03 -8.28
CA PHE A 318 33.92 13.01 -8.40
C PHE A 318 33.27 13.41 -7.07
N PRO A 319 32.16 14.17 -7.06
CA PRO A 319 31.35 14.63 -8.21
C PRO A 319 31.78 15.95 -8.87
N CYS A 320 32.82 16.64 -8.38
CA CYS A 320 33.23 17.95 -8.90
C CYS A 320 34.48 17.85 -9.81
N ASN A 321 34.31 17.89 -11.14
CA ASN A 321 35.45 18.00 -12.04
C ASN A 321 36.28 19.26 -11.72
N LYS A 322 37.56 19.10 -11.36
CA LYS A 322 38.49 20.24 -11.18
C LYS A 322 38.60 21.03 -12.48
N GLY A 323 37.89 22.15 -12.57
CA GLY A 323 37.89 22.97 -13.78
C GLY A 323 36.98 24.20 -13.80
N ALA A 324 36.72 24.87 -12.68
CA ALA A 324 36.29 26.28 -12.66
C ALA A 324 36.57 26.89 -11.27
N GLY A 325 37.17 28.07 -11.24
CA GLY A 325 37.75 28.69 -10.06
C GLY A 325 36.76 29.19 -9.00
N THR A 326 37.36 29.49 -7.85
CA THR A 326 36.84 30.19 -6.66
C THR A 326 35.75 29.51 -5.83
N VAL A 327 36.22 28.80 -4.80
CA VAL A 327 35.50 28.60 -3.53
C VAL A 327 35.12 29.98 -2.97
N PRO A 328 33.85 30.27 -2.61
CA PRO A 328 33.53 31.45 -1.83
C PRO A 328 34.15 31.25 -0.44
N THR A 329 35.21 32.01 -0.16
CA THR A 329 35.74 32.14 1.19
C THR A 329 34.70 32.88 2.02
N ILE A 330 34.01 32.18 2.93
CA ILE A 330 33.23 32.83 3.99
C ILE A 330 34.25 33.35 4.99
N THR A 331 34.71 34.58 4.78
CA THR A 331 35.50 35.31 5.77
C THR A 331 34.60 35.60 6.97
N THR A 332 34.94 35.00 8.10
CA THR A 332 34.32 35.25 9.40
C THR A 332 34.68 36.67 9.86
N THR A 333 33.80 37.65 9.62
CA THR A 333 33.94 38.96 10.26
C THR A 333 33.13 38.95 11.55
N VAL A 334 33.82 38.71 12.67
CA VAL A 334 33.29 38.98 14.01
C VAL A 334 33.15 40.50 14.15
N ALA A 335 31.92 41.01 14.07
CA ALA A 335 31.63 42.42 14.33
C ALA A 335 30.96 42.56 15.72
N LYS A 336 31.68 43.23 16.61
CA LYS A 336 31.28 43.65 17.95
C LYS A 336 29.94 44.38 17.96
N THR A 337 29.15 44.04 18.96
CA THR A 337 28.00 44.81 19.46
C THR A 337 28.39 46.26 19.73
N THR A 338 27.74 47.22 19.06
CA THR A 338 27.61 48.58 19.61
C THR A 338 26.23 49.14 19.24
N THR A 339 25.53 49.57 20.28
CA THR A 339 24.24 50.27 20.29
C THR A 339 24.36 51.68 19.69
N THR A 340 23.47 52.06 18.75
CA THR A 340 22.91 53.44 18.70
C THR A 340 21.61 53.49 17.89
N ALA A 341 20.69 54.33 18.34
CA ALA A 341 19.32 54.47 17.87
C ALA A 341 19.14 55.48 16.71
N ALA A 342 17.92 55.43 16.14
CA ALA A 342 17.15 56.49 15.46
C ALA A 342 17.29 56.62 13.92
N LYS A 343 16.16 56.47 13.20
CA LYS A 343 15.18 57.54 12.87
C LYS A 343 14.50 57.29 11.50
N THR A 344 13.17 57.31 11.54
CA THR A 344 12.19 57.31 10.45
C THR A 344 12.41 58.44 9.43
N THR A 345 12.23 58.18 8.12
CA THR A 345 11.58 59.14 7.18
C THR A 345 10.94 58.44 5.98
N THR A 346 9.70 58.84 5.69
CA THR A 346 8.73 58.48 4.64
C THR A 346 8.95 59.25 3.33
N THR A 347 8.71 58.68 2.13
CA THR A 347 8.00 59.32 0.97
C THR A 347 7.80 58.33 -0.20
N THR A 348 6.61 57.79 -0.54
CA THR A 348 5.46 58.22 -1.39
C THR A 348 5.57 58.12 -2.93
N THR A 349 4.56 57.43 -3.52
CA THR A 349 3.88 57.60 -4.85
C THR A 349 4.61 57.15 -6.14
N LYS A 350 3.97 56.57 -7.18
CA LYS A 350 2.56 56.59 -7.63
C LYS A 350 2.28 55.44 -8.61
N ALA A 351 1.08 54.87 -8.56
CA ALA A 351 0.54 53.96 -9.58
C ALA A 351 -0.26 54.72 -10.65
N SER A 352 -0.35 54.15 -11.85
CA SER A 352 -1.26 54.54 -12.93
C SER A 352 -2.21 53.38 -13.24
N THR A 353 -3.50 53.68 -13.16
CA THR A 353 -4.69 52.83 -13.39
C THR A 353 -5.23 53.01 -14.81
N THR A 354 -5.78 51.94 -15.41
CA THR A 354 -7.04 51.99 -16.19
C THR A 354 -7.79 50.65 -16.14
N THR A 355 -9.10 50.79 -15.88
CA THR A 355 -10.25 49.90 -15.63
C THR A 355 -10.84 49.29 -16.94
N ALA A 356 -11.78 48.33 -17.04
CA ALA A 356 -12.75 47.67 -16.13
C ALA A 356 -13.32 46.37 -16.75
N GLY A 357 -13.99 45.53 -15.93
CA GLY A 357 -14.98 44.53 -16.35
C GLY A 357 -15.44 43.61 -15.21
N SER A 358 -16.59 43.89 -14.59
CA SER A 358 -17.16 43.22 -13.41
C SER A 358 -18.07 42.03 -13.73
N SER A 359 -18.03 40.96 -12.93
CA SER A 359 -19.25 40.25 -12.51
C SER A 359 -19.08 39.68 -11.09
N SER A 360 -20.19 39.67 -10.35
CA SER A 360 -20.30 39.81 -8.90
C SER A 360 -20.42 38.47 -8.15
N CYS A 361 -19.63 38.27 -7.10
CA CYS A 361 -19.93 37.31 -6.04
C CYS A 361 -21.04 37.89 -5.15
N ALA A 362 -22.20 37.24 -5.08
CA ALA A 362 -23.32 37.69 -4.24
C ALA A 362 -23.15 37.21 -2.79
N ILE A 363 -23.36 38.14 -1.85
CA ILE A 363 -23.30 37.92 -0.40
C ILE A 363 -24.65 37.40 0.10
N LYS A 364 -24.65 36.25 0.79
CA LYS A 364 -25.67 35.95 1.80
C LYS A 364 -24.99 35.59 3.12
N TYR A 365 -24.62 36.62 3.89
CA TYR A 365 -24.29 36.51 5.31
C TYR A 365 -25.52 36.85 6.14
N GLY A 366 -25.90 35.99 7.08
CA GLY A 366 -27.02 36.25 8.00
C GLY A 366 -27.58 35.06 8.78
N GLN A 367 -27.04 33.84 8.69
CA GLN A 367 -27.70 32.68 9.34
C GLN A 367 -26.86 31.78 10.24
N CYS A 368 -25.56 31.98 10.44
CA CYS A 368 -24.83 31.26 11.50
C CYS A 368 -23.68 32.12 12.03
N ALA A 369 -23.92 32.81 13.15
CA ALA A 369 -22.87 33.39 13.97
C ALA A 369 -22.69 32.53 15.22
N GLY A 370 -21.48 31.98 15.37
CA GLY A 370 -20.86 31.67 16.66
C GLY A 370 -19.44 32.25 16.61
N ASN A 371 -19.11 33.15 17.53
CA ASN A 371 -17.89 33.97 17.52
C ASN A 371 -16.60 33.13 17.52
N GLY A 372 -15.64 33.46 16.63
CA GLY A 372 -14.25 33.02 16.73
C GLY A 372 -13.54 32.52 15.45
N TRP A 373 -14.14 32.64 14.26
CA TRP A 373 -13.56 32.06 13.03
C TRP A 373 -12.83 33.09 12.15
N THR A 374 -11.60 32.78 11.70
CA THR A 374 -10.78 33.59 10.77
C THR A 374 -10.37 32.79 9.51
N GLY A 375 -11.32 32.07 8.90
CA GLY A 375 -11.12 31.36 7.62
C GLY A 375 -11.38 32.21 6.38
N ALA A 376 -10.88 31.76 5.22
CA ALA A 376 -10.90 32.47 3.93
C ALA A 376 -12.28 32.48 3.23
N THR A 377 -12.50 33.49 2.39
CA THR A 377 -13.79 33.96 1.84
C THR A 377 -14.19 33.41 0.46
N CYS A 378 -13.67 32.26 0.03
CA CYS A 378 -13.99 31.66 -1.28
C CYS A 378 -14.10 30.13 -1.19
N CYS A 379 -15.14 29.53 -1.78
CA CYS A 379 -15.19 28.08 -2.02
C CYS A 379 -14.72 27.80 -3.46
N GLU A 380 -13.59 27.10 -3.64
CA GLU A 380 -13.29 26.44 -4.91
C GLU A 380 -13.88 25.03 -4.88
N ALA A 381 -14.79 24.75 -5.80
CA ALA A 381 -15.26 23.41 -6.12
C ALA A 381 -14.41 22.84 -7.25
N THR A 382 -13.75 21.70 -7.03
CA THR A 382 -13.18 20.89 -8.10
C THR A 382 -14.29 20.04 -8.74
N VAL A 383 -14.51 20.26 -10.04
CA VAL A 383 -15.42 19.48 -10.90
C VAL A 383 -14.66 18.28 -11.48
N TYR A 384 -15.32 17.11 -11.50
CA TYR A 384 -14.88 15.85 -12.10
C TYR A 384 -15.56 15.64 -13.47
N GLU A 385 -14.91 14.96 -14.41
CA GLU A 385 -15.52 14.41 -15.63
C GLU A 385 -14.62 13.26 -16.18
N THR A 386 -15.10 12.14 -16.76
CA THR A 386 -16.31 11.86 -17.57
C THR A 386 -16.87 10.42 -17.44
N ASN A 387 -18.20 10.28 -17.59
CA ASN A 387 -19.06 9.14 -18.03
C ASN A 387 -18.73 7.69 -17.65
N GLU A 388 -19.34 7.18 -16.56
CA GLU A 388 -19.66 5.76 -16.28
C GLU A 388 -20.38 5.69 -14.91
N ILE A 389 -20.94 4.54 -14.49
CA ILE A 389 -21.38 4.39 -13.09
C ILE A 389 -20.13 4.52 -12.22
N ALA A 390 -19.88 5.72 -11.69
CA ALA A 390 -18.71 5.98 -10.89
C ALA A 390 -18.97 5.50 -9.46
N LEU A 391 -18.02 4.72 -8.93
CA LEU A 391 -18.06 4.23 -7.55
C LEU A 391 -17.10 5.05 -6.69
N LEU A 392 -17.66 5.79 -5.74
CA LEU A 392 -16.92 6.68 -4.84
C LEU A 392 -16.89 6.10 -3.42
N ILE A 393 -15.76 6.26 -2.72
CA ILE A 393 -15.77 6.20 -1.25
C ILE A 393 -16.34 7.53 -0.79
N ALA A 394 -17.51 7.47 -0.16
CA ALA A 394 -18.22 8.69 0.15
C ALA A 394 -17.74 9.33 1.45
N SER A 395 -17.41 10.62 1.37
CA SER A 395 -17.24 11.48 2.54
C SER A 395 -18.59 11.82 3.18
N ASP A 396 -18.57 12.28 4.44
CA ASP A 396 -19.80 12.64 5.17
C ASP A 396 -20.61 13.73 4.42
N GLN A 397 -19.90 14.64 3.76
CA GLN A 397 -20.48 15.73 2.96
C GLN A 397 -21.16 15.24 1.66
N GLN A 398 -20.60 14.23 0.98
CA GLN A 398 -21.18 13.66 -0.25
C GLN A 398 -22.46 12.86 0.03
N LEU A 399 -22.58 12.25 1.21
CA LEU A 399 -23.80 11.55 1.60
C LEU A 399 -24.88 12.51 2.13
N GLN A 400 -24.49 13.63 2.75
CA GLN A 400 -25.42 14.70 3.17
C GLN A 400 -26.27 15.25 2.03
N ASN A 401 -25.72 15.34 0.82
CA ASN A 401 -26.42 15.85 -0.35
C ASN A 401 -27.24 14.79 -1.11
N ASN A 402 -27.22 13.52 -0.67
CA ASN A 402 -27.82 12.41 -1.40
C ASN A 402 -29.18 11.95 -0.82
N GLU A 403 -30.25 12.09 -1.61
CA GLU A 403 -31.62 11.66 -1.29
C GLU A 403 -31.79 10.15 -1.05
N THR A 404 -30.93 9.29 -1.62
CA THR A 404 -30.99 7.82 -1.47
C THR A 404 -30.37 7.30 -0.17
N SER A 405 -29.51 8.11 0.44
CA SER A 405 -28.92 7.75 1.72
C SER A 405 -29.90 8.11 2.85
N SER A 406 -30.17 7.15 3.74
CA SER A 406 -31.02 7.44 4.90
C SER A 406 -30.30 8.41 5.85
N ALA A 407 -31.04 9.27 6.55
CA ALA A 407 -30.49 10.14 7.59
C ALA A 407 -29.68 9.35 8.65
N SER A 408 -30.02 8.07 8.84
CA SER A 408 -29.34 7.12 9.73
C SER A 408 -27.94 6.73 9.24
N ILE A 409 -27.74 6.52 7.93
CA ILE A 409 -26.42 6.22 7.34
C ILE A 409 -25.48 7.41 7.54
N ARG A 410 -25.97 8.63 7.31
CA ARG A 410 -25.19 9.88 7.50
C ARG A 410 -24.70 10.05 8.94
N LYS A 411 -25.58 9.85 9.93
CA LYS A 411 -25.22 9.99 11.34
C LYS A 411 -24.23 8.92 11.82
N TYR A 412 -24.31 7.70 11.29
CA TYR A 412 -23.41 6.60 11.65
C TYR A 412 -22.00 6.80 11.08
N ILE A 413 -21.89 7.39 9.89
CA ILE A 413 -20.61 7.70 9.25
C ILE A 413 -19.88 8.79 10.02
N SER A 414 -20.60 9.84 10.42
CA SER A 414 -20.06 10.89 11.29
C SER A 414 -19.53 10.31 12.62
N ALA A 415 -20.19 9.30 13.20
CA ALA A 415 -19.74 8.62 14.41
C ALA A 415 -18.55 7.67 14.17
N ALA A 416 -18.55 6.91 13.08
CA ALA A 416 -17.48 5.98 12.73
C ALA A 416 -16.17 6.73 12.37
N GLN A 417 -16.26 7.91 11.76
CA GLN A 417 -15.10 8.78 11.47
C GLN A 417 -14.40 9.30 12.73
N THR A 418 -15.05 9.24 13.90
CA THR A 418 -14.49 9.70 15.19
C THR A 418 -13.88 8.59 16.04
N ASP A 419 -14.04 7.31 15.67
CA ASP A 419 -13.44 6.18 16.37
C ASP A 419 -12.39 5.48 15.48
N PRO A 420 -11.09 5.69 15.74
CA PRO A 420 -10.02 5.14 14.92
C PRO A 420 -9.90 3.60 14.97
N ASN A 421 -10.71 2.91 15.80
CA ASN A 421 -10.73 1.44 15.86
C ASN A 421 -11.79 0.79 14.95
N LEU A 422 -12.65 1.58 14.30
CA LEU A 422 -13.68 1.11 13.38
C LEU A 422 -13.17 1.16 11.93
N ASN A 423 -12.76 0.02 11.36
CA ASN A 423 -12.44 -0.07 9.92
C ASN A 423 -13.76 -0.09 9.14
N PHE A 424 -14.25 1.09 8.79
CA PHE A 424 -15.55 1.33 8.18
C PHE A 424 -15.39 2.05 6.83
N ALA A 425 -16.15 1.62 5.82
CA ALA A 425 -16.24 2.28 4.53
C ALA A 425 -17.69 2.35 4.03
N ALA A 426 -18.05 3.49 3.43
CA ALA A 426 -19.30 3.66 2.70
C ALA A 426 -19.00 3.85 1.21
N PHE A 427 -19.69 3.09 0.36
CA PHE A 427 -19.56 3.13 -1.09
C PHE A 427 -20.82 3.74 -1.70
N LEU A 428 -20.63 4.57 -2.72
CA LEU A 428 -21.70 5.23 -3.45
C LEU A 428 -21.53 4.98 -4.96
N ALA A 429 -22.58 4.49 -5.61
CA ALA A 429 -22.69 4.43 -7.05
C ALA A 429 -23.41 5.69 -7.53
N VAL A 430 -22.82 6.42 -8.47
CA VAL A 430 -23.42 7.63 -9.07
C VAL A 430 -23.52 7.48 -10.59
N ASP A 431 -24.56 8.07 -11.15
CA ASP A 431 -24.72 8.29 -12.58
C ASP A 431 -24.03 9.62 -12.93
N SER A 432 -23.01 9.54 -13.77
CA SER A 432 -22.23 10.69 -14.23
C SER A 432 -22.51 11.04 -15.69
N SER A 433 -23.58 10.55 -16.30
CA SER A 433 -23.85 10.71 -17.74
C SER A 433 -24.21 12.13 -18.18
N ASN A 434 -24.27 13.11 -17.27
CA ASN A 434 -24.71 14.47 -17.55
C ASN A 434 -23.70 15.48 -16.95
N SER A 435 -22.82 16.02 -17.79
CA SER A 435 -21.73 16.95 -17.43
C SER A 435 -22.20 18.31 -16.90
N GLU A 436 -23.49 18.63 -17.06
CA GLU A 436 -24.06 19.95 -16.68
C GLU A 436 -24.84 19.93 -15.34
N ILE A 437 -25.04 18.78 -14.70
CA ILE A 437 -25.86 18.63 -13.48
C ILE A 437 -25.06 17.83 -12.43
N GLU A 438 -25.23 18.13 -11.14
CA GLU A 438 -24.63 17.34 -10.06
C GLU A 438 -24.89 15.83 -10.23
N PRO A 439 -23.87 14.95 -10.04
CA PRO A 439 -23.99 13.51 -10.26
C PRO A 439 -25.11 12.89 -9.43
N VAL A 440 -25.97 12.09 -10.06
CA VAL A 440 -27.16 11.51 -9.43
C VAL A 440 -26.81 10.18 -8.79
N ALA A 441 -27.00 10.03 -7.49
CA ALA A 441 -26.75 8.75 -6.82
C ALA A 441 -27.70 7.63 -7.30
N LEU A 442 -27.09 6.52 -7.74
CA LEU A 442 -27.74 5.28 -8.15
C LEU A 442 -27.86 4.26 -7.01
N GLY A 443 -26.99 4.33 -6.00
CA GLY A 443 -27.09 3.49 -4.80
C GLY A 443 -25.93 3.62 -3.82
N CYS A 444 -26.05 3.03 -2.64
CA CYS A 444 -25.01 3.01 -1.61
C CYS A 444 -24.96 1.67 -0.86
N VAL A 445 -23.81 1.37 -0.24
CA VAL A 445 -23.63 0.26 0.69
C VAL A 445 -22.57 0.60 1.74
N CYS A 446 -22.73 0.11 2.97
CA CYS A 446 -21.75 0.25 4.04
C CYS A 446 -21.07 -1.09 4.34
N ALA A 447 -19.78 -1.03 4.65
CA ALA A 447 -18.97 -2.16 5.05
C ALA A 447 -18.19 -1.83 6.32
N GLN A 448 -18.13 -2.75 7.26
CA GLN A 448 -17.31 -2.61 8.47
C GLN A 448 -16.70 -3.94 8.87
N ILE A 449 -15.45 -3.90 9.30
CA ILE A 449 -14.81 -5.05 9.92
C ILE A 449 -14.97 -5.04 11.43
N TRP A 450 -15.28 -6.20 11.98
CA TRP A 450 -15.26 -6.44 13.42
C TRP A 450 -14.01 -7.25 13.74
N THR A 451 -13.03 -6.59 14.37
CA THR A 451 -11.89 -7.27 14.96
C THR A 451 -12.22 -7.62 16.42
N GLY A 452 -12.00 -8.88 16.81
CA GLY A 452 -12.07 -9.29 18.21
C GLY A 452 -13.36 -9.96 18.67
N LEU A 453 -13.73 -11.11 18.09
CA LEU A 453 -14.35 -12.14 18.93
C LEU A 453 -13.29 -12.53 20.00
N PRO A 454 -13.58 -12.42 21.32
CA PRO A 454 -12.56 -12.36 22.39
C PRO A 454 -11.65 -13.58 22.63
N LEU A 455 -11.55 -14.50 21.68
CA LEU A 455 -11.00 -15.82 21.88
C LEU A 455 -9.96 -16.24 20.85
N LEU A 456 -9.65 -15.39 19.87
CA LEU A 456 -8.90 -15.79 18.69
C LEU A 456 -7.61 -14.96 18.55
N PRO A 457 -6.43 -15.58 18.33
CA PRO A 457 -5.18 -14.89 18.05
C PRO A 457 -5.36 -13.82 16.97
N ARG A 458 -4.66 -12.67 17.08
CA ARG A 458 -4.61 -11.68 15.97
C ARG A 458 -4.10 -12.30 14.65
N THR A 459 -3.46 -13.47 14.74
CA THR A 459 -2.97 -14.30 13.63
C THR A 459 -3.95 -15.39 13.18
N SER A 460 -5.12 -15.52 13.80
CA SER A 460 -6.11 -16.55 13.48
C SER A 460 -7.18 -16.05 12.51
N THR A 461 -7.77 -17.01 11.83
CA THR A 461 -8.42 -16.91 10.53
C THR A 461 -9.91 -16.55 10.59
N LEU A 462 -10.42 -15.93 11.67
CA LEU A 462 -11.82 -15.50 11.77
C LEU A 462 -11.94 -13.99 12.08
N CYS A 463 -12.05 -13.19 11.03
CA CYS A 463 -12.29 -11.76 11.05
C CYS A 463 -13.63 -11.51 10.34
N ILE A 464 -14.61 -10.97 11.06
CA ILE A 464 -15.97 -10.88 10.54
C ILE A 464 -16.18 -9.49 9.94
N GLY A 465 -16.31 -9.42 8.61
CA GLY A 465 -16.86 -8.28 7.91
C GLY A 465 -18.38 -8.25 8.03
N THR A 466 -18.95 -7.07 8.05
CA THR A 466 -20.40 -6.88 7.96
C THR A 466 -20.71 -5.91 6.84
N VAL A 467 -21.72 -6.23 6.04
CA VAL A 467 -22.24 -5.38 4.97
C VAL A 467 -23.70 -5.05 5.28
N TRP A 468 -24.07 -3.78 5.20
CA TRP A 468 -25.45 -3.35 5.41
C TRP A 468 -25.75 -2.05 4.67
N GLY A 469 -27.01 -1.62 4.73
CA GLY A 469 -27.45 -0.35 4.15
C GLY A 469 -27.38 -0.34 2.63
N LEU A 470 -27.44 -1.52 1.99
CA LEU A 470 -27.58 -1.62 0.54
C LEU A 470 -28.91 -0.98 0.13
N CYS A 471 -28.83 0.12 -0.61
CA CYS A 471 -29.97 0.86 -1.14
C CYS A 471 -29.62 1.32 -2.54
N PHE A 472 -30.51 1.19 -3.52
CA PHE A 472 -30.24 1.58 -4.90
C PHE A 472 -31.52 1.99 -5.62
N LYS A 473 -31.42 2.98 -6.52
CA LYS A 473 -32.46 3.38 -7.47
C LYS A 473 -32.50 2.44 -8.68
N SER A 474 -31.34 1.96 -9.12
CA SER A 474 -31.20 0.98 -10.20
C SER A 474 -30.60 -0.31 -9.67
N ARG A 475 -31.24 -1.43 -10.01
CA ARG A 475 -30.80 -2.77 -9.59
C ARG A 475 -29.38 -3.10 -10.09
N ASP A 476 -28.97 -2.51 -11.20
CA ASP A 476 -27.65 -2.72 -11.81
C ASP A 476 -26.51 -2.17 -10.93
N ALA A 477 -26.80 -1.25 -10.02
CA ALA A 477 -25.82 -0.72 -9.06
C ALA A 477 -25.52 -1.68 -7.90
N ALA A 478 -26.40 -2.67 -7.63
CA ALA A 478 -26.29 -3.52 -6.44
C ALA A 478 -25.06 -4.43 -6.44
N ALA A 479 -24.80 -5.13 -7.55
CA ALA A 479 -23.67 -6.07 -7.63
C ALA A 479 -22.29 -5.37 -7.61
N PRO A 480 -22.06 -4.25 -8.33
CA PRO A 480 -20.83 -3.47 -8.22
C PRO A 480 -20.57 -2.95 -6.81
N LEU A 481 -21.59 -2.39 -6.13
CA LEU A 481 -21.48 -1.92 -4.75
C LEU A 481 -21.07 -3.04 -3.79
N LEU A 482 -21.71 -4.20 -3.90
CA LEU A 482 -21.39 -5.37 -3.07
C LEU A 482 -19.98 -5.90 -3.33
N ARG A 483 -19.53 -5.95 -4.60
CA ARG A 483 -18.16 -6.37 -4.94
C ARG A 483 -17.12 -5.48 -4.26
N HIS A 484 -17.34 -4.17 -4.25
CA HIS A 484 -16.43 -3.21 -3.63
C HIS A 484 -16.43 -3.33 -2.11
N ALA A 485 -17.60 -3.48 -1.49
CA ALA A 485 -17.71 -3.75 -0.06
C ALA A 485 -16.96 -5.03 0.35
N ILE A 486 -17.13 -6.12 -0.41
CA ILE A 486 -16.47 -7.41 -0.17
C ILE A 486 -14.96 -7.30 -0.40
N ALA A 487 -14.53 -6.66 -1.48
CA ALA A 487 -13.11 -6.45 -1.76
C ALA A 487 -12.43 -5.61 -0.67
N HIS A 488 -13.08 -4.54 -0.18
CA HIS A 488 -12.58 -3.76 0.94
C HIS A 488 -12.45 -4.60 2.22
N LEU A 489 -13.49 -5.36 2.56
CA LEU A 489 -13.45 -6.25 3.73
C LEU A 489 -12.39 -7.33 3.60
N LYS A 490 -12.21 -7.91 2.40
CA LYS A 490 -11.13 -8.86 2.09
C LYS A 490 -9.76 -8.24 2.33
N THR A 491 -9.50 -7.04 1.79
CA THR A 491 -8.24 -6.30 2.00
C THR A 491 -8.02 -5.96 3.48
N ALA A 492 -9.10 -5.66 4.21
CA ALA A 492 -9.06 -5.44 5.65
C ALA A 492 -8.88 -6.74 6.47
N GLY A 493 -8.82 -7.91 5.82
CA GLY A 493 -8.53 -9.20 6.43
C GLY A 493 -9.76 -10.01 6.83
N ALA A 494 -10.96 -9.68 6.34
CA ALA A 494 -12.17 -10.43 6.63
C ALA A 494 -12.08 -11.86 6.08
N THR A 495 -12.45 -12.82 6.92
CA THR A 495 -12.49 -14.25 6.59
C THR A 495 -13.89 -14.83 6.73
N GLN A 496 -14.84 -14.02 7.21
CA GLN A 496 -16.27 -14.25 7.06
C GLN A 496 -16.93 -12.90 6.83
N ILE A 497 -17.94 -12.79 5.95
CA ILE A 497 -18.71 -11.57 5.75
C ILE A 497 -20.18 -11.87 6.03
N LEU A 498 -20.78 -11.16 6.96
CA LEU A 498 -22.21 -11.22 7.24
C LEU A 498 -22.91 -10.07 6.55
N MET A 499 -23.99 -10.36 5.84
CA MET A 499 -24.82 -9.34 5.22
C MET A 499 -26.26 -9.53 5.62
N ARG A 500 -26.90 -8.44 6.00
CA ARG A 500 -28.34 -8.41 6.26
C ARG A 500 -29.02 -7.77 5.06
N ASN A 501 -29.85 -8.51 4.34
CA ASN A 501 -30.48 -7.99 3.13
C ASN A 501 -31.85 -8.62 2.89
N ASP A 502 -32.84 -7.75 2.74
CA ASP A 502 -34.25 -8.16 2.59
C ASP A 502 -34.71 -7.97 1.12
N SER A 503 -33.81 -7.57 0.19
CA SER A 503 -34.22 -7.04 -1.13
C SER A 503 -33.60 -7.72 -2.38
N CYS A 504 -32.49 -8.47 -2.29
CA CYS A 504 -31.82 -9.07 -3.47
C CYS A 504 -31.19 -10.45 -3.22
N PRO A 505 -31.95 -11.47 -2.78
CA PRO A 505 -31.40 -12.78 -2.45
C PRO A 505 -30.70 -13.47 -3.64
N ASP A 506 -31.20 -13.28 -4.85
CA ASP A 506 -30.63 -13.84 -6.08
C ASP A 506 -29.24 -13.29 -6.40
N ILE A 507 -29.03 -11.97 -6.25
CA ILE A 507 -27.71 -11.34 -6.41
C ILE A 507 -26.74 -11.86 -5.35
N LEU A 508 -27.20 -12.03 -4.11
CA LEU A 508 -26.36 -12.57 -3.03
C LEU A 508 -25.96 -14.02 -3.28
N HIS A 509 -26.89 -14.86 -3.73
CA HIS A 509 -26.59 -16.25 -4.11
C HIS A 509 -25.62 -16.33 -5.29
N ALA A 510 -25.79 -15.49 -6.32
CA ALA A 510 -24.87 -15.41 -7.45
C ALA A 510 -23.46 -14.96 -7.02
N MET A 511 -23.36 -14.18 -5.93
CA MET A 511 -22.11 -13.76 -5.31
C MET A 511 -21.57 -14.75 -4.26
N GLY A 512 -22.22 -15.90 -4.09
CA GLY A 512 -21.74 -16.99 -3.23
C GLY A 512 -22.18 -16.93 -1.76
N PHE A 513 -23.10 -16.04 -1.38
CA PHE A 513 -23.63 -15.98 -0.02
C PHE A 513 -24.59 -17.15 0.29
N THR A 514 -24.57 -17.60 1.55
CA THR A 514 -25.44 -18.65 2.13
C THR A 514 -26.19 -18.14 3.37
N HIS A 515 -27.33 -18.74 3.76
CA HIS A 515 -28.04 -18.34 4.99
C HIS A 515 -27.25 -18.68 6.27
N GLY A 516 -27.20 -17.76 7.24
CA GLY A 516 -26.46 -17.90 8.52
C GLY A 516 -27.29 -18.45 9.71
N ASN A 517 -26.63 -18.72 10.84
CA ASN A 517 -27.20 -19.35 12.05
C ASN A 517 -27.60 -18.36 13.19
N ALA A 518 -27.81 -17.08 12.88
CA ALA A 518 -28.23 -16.09 13.87
C ALA A 518 -29.74 -16.22 14.16
N LEU A 519 -30.13 -16.04 15.42
CA LEU A 519 -31.53 -16.06 15.84
C LEU A 519 -31.94 -14.74 16.50
N VAL A 520 -33.20 -14.36 16.33
CA VAL A 520 -33.77 -13.13 16.88
C VAL A 520 -34.99 -13.41 17.77
N ALA A 521 -35.17 -12.61 18.81
CA ALA A 521 -36.40 -12.52 19.59
C ALA A 521 -36.88 -11.08 19.65
N ARG A 522 -38.19 -10.85 19.58
CA ARG A 522 -38.83 -9.54 19.69
C ARG A 522 -39.74 -9.47 20.93
N SER A 523 -39.92 -8.27 21.49
CA SER A 523 -40.81 -8.06 22.64
C SER A 523 -42.27 -8.39 22.33
N SER A 524 -42.66 -8.32 21.05
CA SER A 524 -43.97 -8.70 20.54
C SER A 524 -44.17 -10.20 20.35
N ASP A 525 -43.12 -11.03 20.48
CA ASP A 525 -43.25 -12.47 20.30
C ASP A 525 -43.96 -13.09 21.53
N PRO A 526 -44.94 -13.99 21.35
CA PRO A 526 -45.67 -14.59 22.45
C PRO A 526 -44.72 -15.38 23.37
N VAL A 527 -44.73 -15.07 24.66
CA VAL A 527 -43.91 -15.77 25.65
C VAL A 527 -44.70 -16.94 26.21
N GLU A 528 -44.50 -18.14 25.65
CA GLU A 528 -45.05 -19.37 26.24
C GLU A 528 -44.27 -19.74 27.51
N TYR A 529 -44.69 -19.19 28.65
CA TYR A 529 -44.28 -19.66 29.97
C TYR A 529 -44.96 -21.00 30.28
N GLN A 530 -44.51 -22.10 29.69
CA GLN A 530 -44.73 -23.39 30.32
C GLN A 530 -43.75 -23.51 31.49
N THR A 531 -44.18 -23.14 32.69
CA THR A 531 -43.50 -23.45 33.95
C THR A 531 -43.66 -24.93 34.25
N SER A 532 -43.00 -25.79 33.47
CA SER A 532 -42.70 -27.14 33.97
C SER A 532 -41.78 -26.97 35.18
N SER A 533 -42.17 -27.57 36.30
CA SER A 533 -41.52 -27.48 37.61
C SER A 533 -40.02 -27.79 37.49
N LEU A 534 -39.22 -26.73 37.44
CA LEU A 534 -37.76 -26.81 37.33
C LEU A 534 -37.16 -26.82 38.74
N ASN A 535 -36.31 -27.82 38.97
CA ASN A 535 -35.55 -28.18 40.17
C ASN A 535 -35.33 -27.03 41.18
N THR A 536 -35.79 -27.22 42.42
CA THR A 536 -35.75 -26.23 43.53
C THR A 536 -34.36 -25.81 43.99
N ASP A 537 -33.31 -26.45 43.48
CA ASP A 537 -31.93 -26.28 43.97
C ASP A 537 -31.06 -25.38 43.08
N ILE A 538 -31.62 -24.82 42.00
CA ILE A 538 -30.91 -23.91 41.08
C ILE A 538 -31.46 -22.49 41.22
N ARG A 539 -30.58 -21.55 41.56
CA ARG A 539 -30.88 -20.11 41.61
C ARG A 539 -30.27 -19.41 40.40
N VAL A 540 -30.99 -18.51 39.75
CA VAL A 540 -30.45 -17.67 38.67
C VAL A 540 -30.29 -16.25 39.19
N GLU A 541 -29.15 -15.63 38.92
CA GLU A 541 -28.81 -14.28 39.35
C GLU A 541 -28.23 -13.47 38.21
N LEU A 542 -28.37 -12.14 38.31
CA LEU A 542 -27.68 -11.20 37.44
C LEU A 542 -26.45 -10.67 38.16
N TRP A 543 -25.29 -10.85 37.55
CA TRP A 543 -24.00 -10.40 38.05
C TRP A 543 -23.45 -9.25 37.19
N ASP A 544 -22.81 -8.32 37.88
CA ASP A 544 -22.16 -7.15 37.29
C ASP A 544 -20.68 -7.47 37.07
N GLU A 545 -19.76 -6.64 37.55
CA GLU A 545 -18.30 -6.85 37.42
C GLU A 545 -17.83 -8.18 38.04
N SER A 546 -18.55 -8.68 39.04
CA SER A 546 -18.28 -9.98 39.67
C SER A 546 -18.43 -11.17 38.71
N GLY A 547 -19.14 -11.01 37.59
CA GLY A 547 -19.35 -12.05 36.59
C GLY A 547 -18.28 -12.12 35.50
N ASP A 548 -17.39 -11.14 35.39
CA ASP A 548 -16.51 -11.02 34.22
C ASP A 548 -15.57 -12.20 34.06
N THR A 549 -14.94 -12.63 35.15
CA THR A 549 -14.03 -13.79 35.12
C THR A 549 -14.76 -15.07 34.69
N LEU A 550 -16.03 -15.22 35.08
CA LEU A 550 -16.86 -16.35 34.66
C LEU A 550 -17.27 -16.22 33.19
N ALA A 551 -17.61 -15.02 32.73
CA ALA A 551 -17.95 -14.73 31.34
C ALA A 551 -16.78 -15.09 30.39
N VAL A 552 -15.55 -14.67 30.72
CA VAL A 552 -14.34 -15.03 29.96
C VAL A 552 -14.20 -16.56 29.87
N LYS A 553 -14.27 -17.24 31.03
CA LYS A 553 -14.09 -18.69 31.10
C LYS A 553 -15.13 -19.45 30.28
N ASN A 554 -16.41 -19.12 30.45
CA ASN A 554 -17.51 -19.84 29.81
C ASN A 554 -17.63 -19.51 28.32
N TRP A 555 -17.21 -18.32 27.92
CA TRP A 555 -17.08 -17.98 26.51
C TRP A 555 -16.10 -18.91 25.79
N LYS A 556 -14.93 -19.16 26.37
CA LYS A 556 -13.94 -20.10 25.82
C LYS A 556 -14.51 -21.50 25.65
N LYS A 557 -15.12 -22.01 26.72
CA LYS A 557 -15.71 -23.36 26.75
C LYS A 557 -16.82 -23.54 25.70
N MET A 558 -17.63 -22.51 25.44
CA MET A 558 -18.68 -22.55 24.42
C MET A 558 -18.12 -22.78 23.01
N TRP A 559 -17.00 -22.16 22.64
CA TRP A 559 -16.40 -22.37 21.32
C TRP A 559 -15.76 -23.75 21.19
N CYS A 560 -15.17 -24.28 22.27
CA CYS A 560 -14.72 -25.68 22.29
C CYS A 560 -15.89 -26.65 22.05
N ASP A 561 -17.06 -26.41 22.66
CA ASP A 561 -18.28 -27.21 22.40
C ASP A 561 -18.77 -27.09 20.94
N CYS A 562 -18.45 -25.99 20.26
CA CYS A 562 -18.81 -25.75 18.86
C CYS A 562 -17.79 -26.34 17.87
N GLY A 563 -16.80 -27.11 18.35
CA GLY A 563 -15.83 -27.81 17.52
C GLY A 563 -14.56 -27.01 17.18
N VAL A 564 -14.36 -25.84 17.80
CA VAL A 564 -13.09 -25.09 17.68
C VAL A 564 -12.06 -25.72 18.61
N SER A 565 -10.89 -26.06 18.10
CA SER A 565 -9.83 -26.69 18.89
C SER A 565 -9.10 -25.67 19.77
N GLU A 566 -8.58 -26.08 20.94
CA GLU A 566 -7.98 -25.16 21.91
C GLU A 566 -6.74 -24.42 21.39
N ASP A 567 -6.00 -25.02 20.46
CA ASP A 567 -4.85 -24.46 19.76
C ASP A 567 -5.23 -23.33 18.78
N GLN A 568 -6.49 -23.29 18.34
CA GLN A 568 -7.03 -22.19 17.54
C GLN A 568 -7.44 -20.98 18.40
N LEU A 569 -7.56 -21.17 19.72
CA LEU A 569 -7.96 -20.12 20.67
C LEU A 569 -6.74 -19.38 21.23
N LEU A 570 -6.95 -18.16 21.70
CA LEU A 570 -5.97 -17.38 22.44
C LEU A 570 -5.50 -18.14 23.68
N SER A 571 -4.23 -17.90 24.06
CA SER A 571 -3.73 -18.27 25.38
C SER A 571 -4.64 -17.68 26.46
N ASN A 572 -4.77 -18.37 27.59
CA ASN A 572 -5.72 -18.00 28.65
C ASN A 572 -5.58 -16.53 29.08
N ASP A 573 -4.35 -16.08 29.30
CA ASP A 573 -4.06 -14.71 29.72
C ASP A 573 -4.48 -13.67 28.68
N LYS A 574 -4.27 -13.97 27.39
CA LYS A 574 -4.61 -13.05 26.30
C LYS A 574 -6.11 -13.05 25.99
N CYS A 575 -6.77 -14.20 26.10
CA CYS A 575 -8.23 -14.28 26.04
C CYS A 575 -8.88 -13.46 27.16
N GLU A 576 -8.38 -13.60 28.39
CA GLU A 576 -8.88 -12.83 29.52
C GLU A 576 -8.69 -11.34 29.30
N GLN A 577 -7.48 -10.91 28.90
CA GLN A 577 -7.20 -9.51 28.63
C GLN A 577 -8.13 -8.92 27.56
N VAL A 578 -8.32 -9.61 26.43
CA VAL A 578 -9.13 -9.13 25.31
C VAL A 578 -10.63 -9.10 25.66
N THR A 579 -11.13 -10.16 26.30
CA THR A 579 -12.55 -10.24 26.69
C THR A 579 -12.89 -9.21 27.76
N ARG A 580 -12.02 -9.03 28.76
CA ARG A 580 -12.19 -8.02 29.82
C ARG A 580 -12.16 -6.61 29.24
N SER A 581 -11.21 -6.33 28.35
CA SER A 581 -11.16 -5.03 27.65
C SER A 581 -12.42 -4.75 26.83
N PHE A 582 -13.03 -5.77 26.21
CA PHE A 582 -14.31 -5.62 25.53
C PHE A 582 -15.45 -5.28 26.49
N ILE A 583 -15.56 -6.01 27.60
CA ILE A 583 -16.56 -5.78 28.65
C ILE A 583 -16.44 -4.35 29.22
N ASP A 584 -15.21 -3.91 29.52
CA ASP A 584 -14.92 -2.59 30.07
C ASP A 584 -15.35 -1.46 29.10
N ARG A 585 -15.06 -1.61 27.80
CA ARG A 585 -15.50 -0.66 26.77
C ARG A 585 -17.02 -0.60 26.66
N THR A 586 -17.70 -1.76 26.69
CA THR A 586 -19.16 -1.84 26.62
C THR A 586 -19.82 -1.15 27.83
N ARG A 587 -19.24 -1.30 29.03
CA ARG A 587 -19.71 -0.57 30.23
C ARG A 587 -19.43 0.93 30.15
N ALA A 588 -18.27 1.34 29.64
CA ALA A 588 -17.93 2.75 29.46
C ALA A 588 -18.86 3.46 28.45
N ALA A 589 -19.27 2.77 27.39
CA ALA A 589 -20.16 3.30 26.37
C ALA A 589 -21.63 3.44 26.84
N THR A 590 -22.07 2.62 27.81
CA THR A 590 -23.44 2.70 28.38
C THR A 590 -23.39 2.53 29.91
N PRO A 591 -23.02 3.60 30.64
CA PRO A 591 -22.64 3.54 32.07
C PRO A 591 -23.72 3.10 33.04
N SER A 592 -25.00 3.10 32.64
CA SER A 592 -26.10 2.78 33.55
C SER A 592 -26.59 1.32 33.47
N ARG A 593 -26.38 0.58 32.37
CA ARG A 593 -26.87 -0.82 32.18
C ARG A 593 -26.14 -1.66 31.08
N GLY A 594 -24.95 -1.26 30.61
CA GLY A 594 -24.39 -1.74 29.33
C GLY A 594 -24.09 -3.24 29.18
N PHE A 595 -23.65 -3.94 30.24
CA PHE A 595 -23.27 -5.36 30.18
C PHE A 595 -23.60 -6.10 31.49
N LYS A 596 -24.17 -7.31 31.39
CA LYS A 596 -24.48 -8.20 32.52
C LYS A 596 -24.12 -9.65 32.20
N THR A 597 -23.75 -10.40 33.23
CA THR A 597 -23.63 -11.87 33.17
C THR A 597 -24.77 -12.49 33.96
N ILE A 598 -25.60 -13.30 33.32
CA ILE A 598 -26.66 -14.05 34.02
C ILE A 598 -26.09 -15.42 34.39
N VAL A 599 -26.14 -15.77 35.67
CA VAL A 599 -25.45 -16.94 36.24
C VAL A 599 -26.46 -17.86 36.90
N ALA A 600 -26.39 -19.15 36.57
CA ALA A 600 -27.10 -20.21 37.27
C ALA A 600 -26.19 -20.81 38.35
N LEU A 601 -26.69 -20.87 39.59
CA LEU A 601 -25.99 -21.31 40.79
C LEU A 601 -26.63 -22.57 41.37
N LYS A 602 -25.81 -23.55 41.73
CA LYS A 602 -26.20 -24.71 42.55
C LYS A 602 -25.34 -24.71 43.81
N ASN A 603 -25.93 -24.71 45.01
CA ASN A 603 -25.18 -24.62 46.27
C ASN A 603 -24.18 -23.44 46.28
N ASN A 604 -24.60 -22.27 45.78
CA ASN A 604 -23.77 -21.07 45.57
C ASN A 604 -22.59 -21.21 44.60
N MET A 605 -22.48 -22.31 43.84
CA MET A 605 -21.45 -22.51 42.82
C MET A 605 -22.02 -22.30 41.40
N PRO A 606 -21.34 -21.56 40.50
CA PRO A 606 -21.77 -21.40 39.11
C PRO A 606 -21.79 -22.73 38.34
N VAL A 607 -22.93 -23.05 37.72
CA VAL A 607 -23.13 -24.26 36.89
C VAL A 607 -23.51 -23.96 35.44
N GLY A 608 -23.75 -22.68 35.13
CA GLY A 608 -23.99 -22.18 33.77
C GLY A 608 -24.09 -20.66 33.76
N SER A 609 -23.87 -20.04 32.60
CA SER A 609 -24.03 -18.60 32.45
C SER A 609 -24.38 -18.20 31.01
N LEU A 610 -24.81 -16.95 30.84
CA LEU A 610 -24.81 -16.26 29.56
C LEU A 610 -24.45 -14.79 29.75
N CYS A 611 -24.03 -14.13 28.67
CA CYS A 611 -23.72 -12.72 28.66
C CYS A 611 -24.77 -11.95 27.86
N CYS A 612 -25.14 -10.78 28.33
CA CYS A 612 -26.00 -9.87 27.58
C CYS A 612 -25.50 -8.43 27.63
N GLN A 613 -25.71 -7.74 26.53
CA GLN A 613 -25.37 -6.33 26.36
C GLN A 613 -26.55 -5.55 25.79
N ILE A 614 -26.70 -4.31 26.24
CA ILE A 614 -27.78 -3.41 25.80
C ILE A 614 -27.19 -2.39 24.84
N HIS A 615 -27.84 -2.21 23.71
CA HIS A 615 -27.49 -1.22 22.71
C HIS A 615 -28.49 -0.07 22.77
N ASN A 616 -28.01 1.11 23.10
CA ASN A 616 -28.84 2.32 23.06
C ASN A 616 -28.75 2.90 21.64
N THR A 617 -29.73 2.60 20.79
CA THR A 617 -29.78 3.22 19.46
C THR A 617 -30.15 4.70 19.63
N GLN A 618 -29.24 5.62 19.30
CA GLN A 618 -29.53 7.07 19.25
C GLN A 618 -30.38 7.47 18.02
N ALA A 619 -31.41 6.69 17.69
CA ALA A 619 -32.38 7.02 16.65
C ALA A 619 -33.45 7.99 17.20
N PRO A 620 -33.90 9.02 16.45
CA PRO A 620 -35.06 9.82 16.84
C PRO A 620 -36.36 8.99 16.77
N GLU A 621 -37.32 9.32 17.63
CA GLU A 621 -38.69 8.78 17.58
C GLU A 621 -39.35 8.96 16.20
N PRO A 622 -40.19 8.02 15.71
CA PRO A 622 -40.71 6.83 16.40
C PRO A 622 -39.89 5.54 16.13
N LEU A 623 -38.70 5.67 15.52
CA LEU A 623 -37.88 4.52 15.10
C LEU A 623 -36.84 4.11 16.15
N ALA A 624 -36.79 4.79 17.29
CA ALA A 624 -35.94 4.42 18.42
C ALA A 624 -36.35 3.04 18.95
N ARG A 625 -35.60 2.00 18.57
CA ARG A 625 -35.81 0.64 19.06
C ARG A 625 -34.69 0.24 20.00
N LYS A 626 -35.01 -0.05 21.25
CA LYS A 626 -34.01 -0.54 22.19
C LYS A 626 -33.64 -1.97 21.80
N THR A 627 -32.38 -2.20 21.45
CA THR A 627 -31.91 -3.52 21.04
C THR A 627 -30.86 -4.05 22.01
N GLY A 628 -30.59 -5.34 21.97
CA GLY A 628 -29.58 -5.98 22.81
C GLY A 628 -29.05 -7.23 22.17
N THR A 629 -27.93 -7.70 22.68
CA THR A 629 -27.25 -8.87 22.13
C THR A 629 -26.91 -9.87 23.22
N VAL A 630 -26.96 -11.15 22.84
CA VAL A 630 -26.70 -12.29 23.72
C VAL A 630 -25.59 -13.13 23.14
N TRP A 631 -24.67 -13.55 24.01
CA TRP A 631 -23.54 -14.39 23.65
C TRP A 631 -23.08 -15.22 24.87
N ALA A 632 -22.11 -16.12 24.64
CA ALA A 632 -21.53 -16.99 25.68
C ALA A 632 -22.53 -17.83 26.49
N VAL A 633 -23.57 -18.37 25.84
CA VAL A 633 -24.53 -19.26 26.51
C VAL A 633 -23.85 -20.61 26.76
N TYR A 634 -23.59 -20.93 28.03
CA TYR A 634 -22.87 -22.13 28.43
C TYR A 634 -23.47 -22.79 29.67
N VAL A 635 -23.50 -24.12 29.69
CA VAL A 635 -23.88 -24.93 30.86
C VAL A 635 -22.86 -26.06 31.01
N GLU A 636 -22.35 -26.26 32.22
CA GLU A 636 -21.38 -27.32 32.51
C GLU A 636 -21.95 -28.70 32.09
N PRO A 637 -21.16 -29.57 31.44
CA PRO A 637 -21.64 -30.82 30.84
C PRO A 637 -22.51 -31.69 31.75
N GLU A 638 -22.12 -31.86 33.01
CA GLU A 638 -22.81 -32.65 34.04
C GLU A 638 -24.20 -32.11 34.45
N HIS A 639 -24.47 -30.85 34.12
CA HIS A 639 -25.69 -30.13 34.45
C HIS A 639 -26.59 -29.85 33.22
N ARG A 640 -26.16 -30.26 32.02
CA ARG A 640 -26.95 -30.17 30.78
C ARG A 640 -28.21 -31.05 30.84
N ARG A 641 -29.19 -30.75 29.99
CA ARG A 641 -30.50 -31.45 29.89
C ARG A 641 -31.36 -31.39 31.17
N ARG A 642 -31.01 -30.55 32.14
CA ARG A 642 -31.79 -30.29 33.37
C ARG A 642 -32.58 -28.98 33.33
N GLY A 643 -32.71 -28.37 32.15
CA GLY A 643 -33.45 -27.12 31.95
C GLY A 643 -32.70 -25.82 32.31
N ILE A 644 -31.43 -25.87 32.71
CA ILE A 644 -30.66 -24.68 33.12
C ILE A 644 -30.53 -23.65 31.99
N ALA A 645 -30.20 -24.06 30.77
CA ALA A 645 -30.14 -23.14 29.62
C ALA A 645 -31.49 -22.47 29.33
N ARG A 646 -32.60 -23.18 29.56
CA ARG A 646 -33.96 -22.62 29.47
C ARG A 646 -34.18 -21.56 30.54
N MET A 647 -33.80 -21.83 31.79
CA MET A 647 -33.90 -20.87 32.90
C MET A 647 -33.09 -19.60 32.61
N LEU A 648 -31.84 -19.75 32.16
CA LEU A 648 -30.98 -18.62 31.78
C LEU A 648 -31.62 -17.75 30.68
N MET A 649 -32.13 -18.36 29.61
CA MET A 649 -32.74 -17.63 28.48
C MET A 649 -34.09 -16.98 28.84
N LEU A 650 -34.86 -17.57 29.76
CA LEU A 650 -36.09 -16.97 30.27
C LEU A 650 -35.80 -15.77 31.18
N GLU A 651 -34.83 -15.89 32.10
CA GLU A 651 -34.39 -14.79 32.96
C GLU A 651 -33.84 -13.63 32.12
N LEU A 652 -33.07 -13.95 31.08
CA LEU A 652 -32.58 -13.00 30.10
C LEU A 652 -33.70 -12.22 29.41
N LYS A 653 -34.72 -12.92 28.88
CA LYS A 653 -35.88 -12.26 28.25
C LYS A 653 -36.63 -11.38 29.26
N SER A 654 -36.83 -11.87 30.48
CA SER A 654 -37.47 -11.13 31.57
C SER A 654 -36.69 -9.84 31.88
N TYR A 655 -35.37 -9.92 32.01
CA TYR A 655 -34.51 -8.77 32.27
C TYR A 655 -34.49 -7.78 31.10
N LEU A 656 -34.22 -8.25 29.87
CA LEU A 656 -34.03 -7.37 28.72
C LEU A 656 -35.34 -6.77 28.21
N PHE A 657 -36.41 -7.54 28.08
CA PHE A 657 -37.71 -7.00 27.66
C PHE A 657 -38.46 -6.34 28.80
N GLY A 658 -38.54 -6.99 29.97
CA GLY A 658 -39.32 -6.48 31.11
C GLY A 658 -38.64 -5.33 31.85
N THR A 659 -37.38 -5.51 32.26
CA THR A 659 -36.67 -4.53 33.11
C THR A 659 -35.99 -3.43 32.30
N CYS A 660 -35.45 -3.77 31.12
CA CYS A 660 -34.70 -2.84 30.28
C CYS A 660 -35.53 -2.22 29.14
N GLY A 661 -36.67 -2.83 28.80
CA GLY A 661 -37.60 -2.33 27.80
C GLY A 661 -37.07 -2.44 26.37
N LEU A 662 -36.34 -3.51 26.05
CA LEU A 662 -35.89 -3.76 24.68
C LEU A 662 -37.05 -4.19 23.77
N ASP A 663 -36.95 -3.87 22.48
CA ASP A 663 -37.86 -4.31 21.44
C ASP A 663 -37.37 -5.57 20.74
N ARG A 664 -36.04 -5.78 20.75
CA ARG A 664 -35.38 -6.87 20.03
C ARG A 664 -34.11 -7.33 20.74
N ILE A 665 -33.85 -8.63 20.69
CA ILE A 665 -32.62 -9.25 21.16
C ILE A 665 -32.04 -10.12 20.04
N ASP A 666 -30.75 -9.95 19.77
CA ASP A 666 -29.98 -10.70 18.78
C ASP A 666 -29.10 -11.75 19.47
N LEU A 667 -29.24 -13.02 19.07
CA LEU A 667 -28.34 -14.10 19.45
C LEU A 667 -27.32 -14.27 18.32
N ILE A 668 -26.08 -13.81 18.55
CA ILE A 668 -25.03 -13.74 17.51
C ILE A 668 -24.70 -15.12 16.95
N TYR A 669 -24.81 -16.16 17.78
CA TYR A 669 -24.50 -17.52 17.38
C TYR A 669 -25.33 -18.52 18.18
N ALA A 670 -26.06 -19.41 17.49
CA ALA A 670 -26.71 -20.56 18.09
C ALA A 670 -25.99 -21.84 17.67
N SER A 671 -25.43 -22.58 18.63
CA SER A 671 -24.95 -23.94 18.35
C SER A 671 -26.10 -24.81 17.86
N GLN A 672 -25.80 -25.85 17.08
CA GLN A 672 -26.83 -26.76 16.56
C GLN A 672 -27.69 -27.37 17.70
N ALA A 673 -27.06 -27.68 18.84
CA ALA A 673 -27.74 -28.18 20.04
C ALA A 673 -28.60 -27.11 20.75
N GLY A 674 -28.17 -25.85 20.76
CA GLY A 674 -28.91 -24.73 21.34
C GLY A 674 -30.07 -24.24 20.48
N CYS A 675 -29.93 -24.30 19.15
CA CYS A 675 -30.89 -23.79 18.18
C CYS A 675 -32.30 -24.38 18.37
N ILE A 676 -32.39 -25.69 18.60
CA ILE A 676 -33.68 -26.37 18.87
C ILE A 676 -34.36 -25.78 20.11
N LEU A 677 -33.61 -25.62 21.20
CA LEU A 677 -34.12 -25.04 22.44
C LEU A 677 -34.55 -23.58 22.23
N TYR A 678 -33.73 -22.77 21.55
CA TYR A 678 -34.05 -21.35 21.35
C TYR A 678 -35.29 -21.19 20.49
N LYS A 679 -35.46 -21.98 19.43
CA LYS A 679 -36.69 -21.99 18.62
C LYS A 679 -37.93 -22.35 19.46
N GLN A 680 -37.83 -23.34 20.34
CA GLN A 680 -38.90 -23.69 21.30
C GLN A 680 -39.21 -22.56 22.29
N LEU A 681 -38.25 -21.67 22.57
CA LEU A 681 -38.45 -20.47 23.39
C LEU A 681 -38.89 -19.25 22.57
N GLY A 682 -39.31 -19.45 21.32
CA GLY A 682 -39.86 -18.40 20.46
C GLY A 682 -38.81 -17.55 19.73
N TRP A 683 -37.56 -18.01 19.64
CA TRP A 683 -36.55 -17.37 18.79
C TRP A 683 -36.72 -17.79 17.33
N LYS A 684 -36.54 -16.87 16.38
CA LYS A 684 -36.78 -17.09 14.95
C LYS A 684 -35.50 -16.90 14.14
N GLU A 685 -35.40 -17.57 12.99
CA GLU A 685 -34.36 -17.32 11.99
C GLU A 685 -34.51 -15.89 11.42
N ASP A 686 -33.40 -15.27 11.03
CA ASP A 686 -33.31 -13.90 10.52
C ASP A 686 -32.67 -13.90 9.12
N ASP A 687 -32.95 -12.87 8.30
CA ASP A 687 -32.43 -12.73 6.91
C ASP A 687 -30.96 -12.30 6.86
N VAL A 688 -30.12 -13.05 7.58
CA VAL A 688 -28.67 -12.86 7.63
C VAL A 688 -28.02 -13.87 6.71
N TYR A 689 -27.33 -13.36 5.70
CA TYR A 689 -26.51 -14.11 4.77
C TYR A 689 -25.05 -14.06 5.21
N SER A 690 -24.29 -15.09 4.89
CA SER A 690 -22.88 -15.23 5.21
C SER A 690 -22.06 -15.67 4.01
N LEU A 691 -20.88 -15.09 3.88
CA LEU A 691 -19.83 -15.47 2.94
C LEU A 691 -18.66 -15.98 3.75
N ASP A 692 -18.19 -17.19 3.47
CA ASP A 692 -17.04 -17.79 4.16
C ASP A 692 -15.71 -17.39 3.52
N ARG A 693 -14.61 -17.84 4.12
CA ARG A 693 -13.25 -17.51 3.70
C ARG A 693 -12.94 -17.92 2.26
N ASP A 694 -13.37 -19.11 1.87
CA ASP A 694 -13.06 -19.66 0.56
C ASP A 694 -13.87 -18.94 -0.52
N ALA A 695 -15.12 -18.57 -0.22
CA ALA A 695 -15.95 -17.74 -1.07
C ALA A 695 -15.42 -16.30 -1.17
N ILE A 696 -14.94 -15.69 -0.08
CA ILE A 696 -14.28 -14.38 -0.07
C ILE A 696 -13.02 -14.41 -0.96
N GLN A 697 -12.25 -15.50 -0.91
CA GLN A 697 -11.00 -15.59 -1.66
C GLN A 697 -11.22 -15.55 -3.18
N LYS A 698 -12.40 -15.98 -3.67
CA LYS A 698 -12.79 -15.91 -5.09
C LYS A 698 -13.00 -14.48 -5.60
N PHE A 699 -13.15 -13.49 -4.73
CA PHE A 699 -13.24 -12.09 -5.14
C PHE A 699 -11.84 -11.52 -5.41
N HIS A 700 -11.62 -11.00 -6.62
CA HIS A 700 -10.33 -10.42 -6.99
C HIS A 700 -10.01 -9.18 -6.14
N THR A 701 -8.73 -8.96 -5.86
CA THR A 701 -8.26 -7.73 -5.22
C THR A 701 -8.42 -6.60 -6.23
N LEU A 702 -9.35 -5.68 -5.97
CA LEU A 702 -9.52 -4.46 -6.75
C LEU A 702 -8.31 -3.56 -6.52
N LEU A 703 -7.52 -3.32 -7.57
CA LEU A 703 -6.59 -2.20 -7.58
C LEU A 703 -7.39 -0.96 -7.96
N LYS A 704 -7.54 -0.03 -7.01
CA LYS A 704 -8.14 1.25 -7.34
C LYS A 704 -7.21 1.97 -8.31
N PRO A 705 -7.68 2.42 -9.49
CA PRO A 705 -7.05 3.55 -10.13
C PRO A 705 -7.22 4.73 -9.17
N THR A 706 -6.19 5.05 -8.39
CA THR A 706 -6.16 6.32 -7.68
C THR A 706 -6.09 7.40 -8.74
N TYR A 707 -7.23 8.05 -9.02
CA TYR A 707 -7.28 9.33 -9.72
C TYR A 707 -6.73 10.42 -8.78
N GLY A 708 -5.45 10.30 -8.48
CA GLY A 708 -4.56 11.38 -8.14
C GLY A 708 -3.37 11.11 -9.03
N ALA A 709 -3.39 11.67 -10.24
CA ALA A 709 -2.24 11.58 -11.12
C ALA A 709 -1.03 12.01 -10.31
N GLY A 710 0.02 11.18 -10.30
CA GLY A 710 1.25 11.54 -9.62
C GLY A 710 1.64 12.96 -10.05
N PHE A 711 2.17 13.76 -9.12
CA PHE A 711 2.49 15.18 -9.36
C PHE A 711 3.13 15.46 -10.73
N ARG A 712 3.94 14.51 -11.22
CA ARG A 712 4.58 14.54 -12.55
C ARG A 712 3.61 14.39 -13.73
N ASP A 713 2.60 13.54 -13.65
CA ASP A 713 1.61 13.36 -14.72
C ASP A 713 0.70 14.60 -14.83
N GLU A 714 0.36 15.24 -13.70
CA GLU A 714 -0.29 16.56 -13.72
C GLU A 714 0.62 17.64 -14.31
N LEU A 715 1.91 17.64 -13.96
CA LEU A 715 2.87 18.60 -14.50
C LEU A 715 2.99 18.45 -16.02
N MET A 716 3.15 17.23 -16.52
CA MET A 716 3.22 16.95 -17.97
C MET A 716 1.93 17.35 -18.68
N LEU A 717 0.75 17.11 -18.08
CA LEU A 717 -0.52 17.54 -18.64
C LEU A 717 -0.63 19.07 -18.67
N GLN A 718 -0.20 19.77 -17.62
CA GLN A 718 -0.18 21.23 -17.59
C GLN A 718 0.81 21.82 -18.60
N GLU A 719 2.00 21.23 -18.74
CA GLU A 719 2.99 21.62 -19.75
C GLU A 719 2.48 21.41 -21.17
N LEU A 720 1.79 20.28 -21.40
CA LEU A 720 1.16 19.96 -22.67
C LEU A 720 0.06 20.98 -23.00
N LYS A 721 -0.86 21.24 -22.05
CA LYS A 721 -1.90 22.28 -22.18
C LYS A 721 -1.30 23.67 -22.42
N LYS A 722 -0.21 24.03 -21.74
CA LYS A 722 0.50 25.31 -21.93
C LYS A 722 1.11 25.44 -23.31
N SER A 723 1.65 24.34 -23.85
CA SER A 723 2.26 24.31 -25.18
C SER A 723 1.26 24.61 -26.29
N PHE A 724 -0.05 24.44 -26.04
CA PHE A 724 -1.15 24.81 -26.95
C PHE A 724 -1.72 26.22 -26.78
N HIS A 725 -1.29 27.02 -25.80
CA HIS A 725 -1.93 28.33 -25.52
C HIS A 725 -1.81 29.36 -26.67
N ASN A 726 -1.03 29.08 -27.71
CA ASN A 726 -0.96 29.92 -28.91
C ASN A 726 -1.87 29.44 -30.07
N ASP A 727 -2.55 28.30 -29.93
CA ASP A 727 -3.50 27.76 -30.92
C ASP A 727 -4.76 27.22 -30.21
N ALA A 728 -5.58 28.15 -29.72
CA ALA A 728 -6.75 27.88 -28.88
C ALA A 728 -7.82 26.98 -29.55
N ALA A 729 -7.73 26.76 -30.87
CA ALA A 729 -8.64 25.87 -31.60
C ALA A 729 -8.33 24.38 -31.37
N THR A 730 -7.08 24.00 -31.10
CA THR A 730 -6.66 22.59 -30.97
C THR A 730 -6.75 22.07 -29.52
N ALA A 731 -6.54 22.96 -28.53
CA ALA A 731 -6.51 22.57 -27.10
C ALA A 731 -7.87 22.13 -26.53
N ASN A 732 -8.97 22.68 -27.05
CA ASN A 732 -10.33 22.41 -26.56
C ASN A 732 -10.98 21.16 -27.20
N HIS A 733 -10.28 20.42 -28.06
CA HIS A 733 -10.84 19.27 -28.78
C HIS A 733 -10.62 17.92 -28.07
N PHE A 734 -9.63 17.82 -27.17
CA PHE A 734 -9.28 16.59 -26.48
C PHE A 734 -9.66 16.63 -24.99
N SER A 735 -10.25 15.55 -24.48
CA SER A 735 -10.47 15.41 -23.04
C SER A 735 -9.14 15.21 -22.30
N ASP A 736 -9.13 15.51 -20.99
CA ASP A 736 -7.96 15.26 -20.14
C ASP A 736 -7.53 13.79 -20.15
N GLN A 737 -8.49 12.86 -20.23
CA GLN A 737 -8.20 11.44 -20.37
C GLN A 737 -7.45 11.14 -21.68
N THR A 738 -7.90 11.72 -22.79
CA THR A 738 -7.21 11.55 -24.09
C THR A 738 -5.82 12.17 -24.06
N LEU A 739 -5.64 13.35 -23.47
CA LEU A 739 -4.32 13.99 -23.32
C LEU A 739 -3.38 13.16 -22.44
N ARG A 740 -3.87 12.57 -21.36
CA ARG A 740 -3.09 11.66 -20.50
C ARG A 740 -2.72 10.37 -21.25
N CYS A 741 -3.66 9.80 -22.00
CA CYS A 741 -3.37 8.66 -22.87
C CYS A 741 -2.28 9.03 -23.89
N LEU A 742 -2.38 10.19 -24.54
CA LEU A 742 -1.38 10.70 -25.49
C LEU A 742 0.00 10.86 -24.86
N LEU A 743 0.10 11.43 -23.65
CA LEU A 743 1.36 11.58 -22.90
C LEU A 743 2.04 10.24 -22.54
N LYS A 744 1.31 9.13 -22.60
CA LYS A 744 1.83 7.78 -22.35
C LYS A 744 1.91 6.94 -23.64
N THR A 745 1.66 7.52 -24.81
CA THR A 745 1.79 6.80 -26.08
C THR A 745 3.25 6.56 -26.42
N ILE A 746 3.53 5.38 -26.97
CA ILE A 746 4.83 5.09 -27.57
C ILE A 746 4.82 5.43 -29.07
N PRO A 747 5.98 5.65 -29.71
CA PRO A 747 6.05 6.04 -31.11
C PRO A 747 5.29 5.10 -32.07
N GLN A 748 5.33 3.80 -31.82
CA GLN A 748 4.65 2.78 -32.64
C GLN A 748 3.12 2.91 -32.56
N GLN A 749 2.58 3.12 -31.36
CA GLN A 749 1.15 3.33 -31.14
C GLN A 749 0.71 4.64 -31.79
N LEU A 750 1.51 5.71 -31.64
CA LEU A 750 1.22 7.02 -32.23
C LEU A 750 1.23 6.98 -33.76
N ALA A 751 2.18 6.26 -34.37
CA ALA A 751 2.26 6.06 -35.81
C ALA A 751 1.04 5.29 -36.38
N ALA A 752 0.43 4.41 -35.57
CA ALA A 752 -0.71 3.59 -35.98
C ALA A 752 -2.05 4.34 -35.97
N LEU A 753 -2.19 5.49 -35.29
CA LEU A 753 -3.46 6.23 -35.12
C LEU A 753 -3.92 7.01 -36.37
N ALA A 754 -3.71 6.45 -37.57
CA ALA A 754 -3.79 7.13 -38.86
C ALA A 754 -5.14 7.82 -39.19
N LEU A 755 -6.21 7.56 -38.43
CA LEU A 755 -7.55 8.10 -38.65
C LEU A 755 -7.77 9.51 -38.06
N HIS A 756 -6.92 9.99 -37.15
CA HIS A 756 -6.93 11.38 -36.62
C HIS A 756 -5.72 12.21 -37.08
N LYS A 757 -5.18 11.89 -38.26
CA LYS A 757 -3.86 12.35 -38.75
C LYS A 757 -3.66 13.86 -38.74
N SER A 758 -4.66 14.70 -39.01
CA SER A 758 -4.46 16.15 -39.02
C SER A 758 -4.35 16.75 -37.62
N GLU A 759 -5.12 16.23 -36.66
CA GLU A 759 -5.18 16.77 -35.30
C GLU A 759 -4.05 16.22 -34.43
N ILE A 760 -3.83 14.90 -34.46
CA ILE A 760 -2.78 14.23 -33.68
C ILE A 760 -1.37 14.59 -34.19
N ALA A 761 -1.18 14.78 -35.50
CA ALA A 761 0.13 15.17 -36.03
C ALA A 761 0.57 16.57 -35.54
N GLY A 762 -0.38 17.47 -35.28
CA GLY A 762 -0.09 18.80 -34.72
C GLY A 762 0.39 18.76 -33.26
N ILE A 763 -0.10 17.79 -32.47
CA ILE A 763 0.26 17.61 -31.04
C ILE A 763 1.47 16.69 -30.82
N THR A 764 1.73 15.78 -31.76
CA THR A 764 2.82 14.78 -31.66
C THR A 764 4.18 15.37 -31.27
N PRO A 765 4.69 16.46 -31.90
CA PRO A 765 5.99 17.03 -31.52
C PRO A 765 6.05 17.51 -30.07
N TYR A 766 4.94 18.01 -29.53
CA TYR A 766 4.85 18.47 -28.15
C TYR A 766 4.83 17.31 -27.17
N VAL A 767 4.08 16.25 -27.48
CA VAL A 767 4.08 15.00 -26.70
C VAL A 767 5.48 14.40 -26.67
N ASP A 768 6.12 14.25 -27.82
CA ASP A 768 7.50 13.74 -27.94
C ASP A 768 8.49 14.58 -27.14
N ALA A 769 8.40 15.91 -27.22
CA ALA A 769 9.29 16.82 -26.50
C ALA A 769 9.11 16.73 -24.98
N ILE A 770 7.88 16.67 -24.49
CA ILE A 770 7.55 16.54 -23.06
C ILE A 770 7.97 15.17 -22.53
N GLN A 771 7.70 14.09 -23.27
CA GLN A 771 8.15 12.75 -22.90
C GLN A 771 9.67 12.66 -22.84
N GLN A 772 10.38 13.29 -23.77
CA GLN A 772 11.84 13.33 -23.77
C GLN A 772 12.41 14.17 -22.62
N SER A 773 11.89 15.37 -22.38
CA SER A 773 12.36 16.24 -21.29
C SER A 773 12.15 15.61 -19.91
N ASN A 774 11.08 14.82 -19.78
CA ASN A 774 10.77 14.10 -18.55
C ASN A 774 11.47 12.72 -18.48
N GLY A 775 12.06 12.21 -19.57
CA GLY A 775 12.65 10.87 -19.60
C GLY A 775 11.61 9.75 -19.45
N ALA A 776 10.43 9.93 -20.04
CA ALA A 776 9.34 8.94 -20.03
C ALA A 776 9.63 7.73 -20.94
N ILE A 777 10.36 7.92 -22.05
CA ILE A 777 10.75 6.87 -22.99
C ILE A 777 12.25 6.99 -23.28
N ASP A 778 13.01 5.92 -23.04
CA ASP A 778 14.42 5.82 -23.42
C ASP A 778 14.56 5.00 -24.71
N LYS A 779 14.50 5.72 -25.84
CA LYS A 779 14.61 5.15 -27.20
C LYS A 779 15.93 4.38 -27.44
N THR A 780 16.91 4.50 -26.54
CA THR A 780 18.23 3.86 -26.67
C THR A 780 18.42 2.67 -25.72
N TRP A 781 17.52 2.45 -24.76
CA TRP A 781 17.63 1.37 -23.79
C TRP A 781 17.64 -0.01 -24.46
N PHE A 782 16.70 -0.26 -25.38
CA PHE A 782 16.58 -1.55 -26.04
C PHE A 782 17.84 -1.90 -26.82
N LEU A 783 18.39 -0.97 -27.59
CA LEU A 783 19.63 -1.19 -28.36
C LEU A 783 20.81 -1.55 -27.45
N ARG A 784 20.90 -0.96 -26.25
CA ARG A 784 21.95 -1.30 -25.28
C ARG A 784 21.77 -2.68 -24.65
N LYS A 785 20.53 -3.17 -24.53
CA LYS A 785 20.21 -4.42 -23.84
C LYS A 785 20.02 -5.61 -24.78
N ALA A 786 19.66 -5.38 -26.04
CA ALA A 786 19.42 -6.41 -27.05
C ALA A 786 20.55 -7.46 -27.15
N PRO A 787 21.86 -7.11 -27.06
CA PRO A 787 22.93 -8.12 -27.09
C PRO A 787 22.92 -9.11 -25.92
N THR A 788 22.30 -8.73 -24.81
CA THR A 788 22.23 -9.54 -23.56
C THR A 788 20.86 -10.18 -23.35
N MET A 789 19.92 -9.97 -24.28
CA MET A 789 18.57 -10.52 -24.23
C MET A 789 18.50 -11.81 -25.07
N GLY A 790 17.68 -12.78 -24.63
CA GLY A 790 17.38 -14.01 -25.39
C GLY A 790 17.60 -15.31 -24.61
N SER A 791 18.74 -15.51 -23.94
CA SER A 791 19.10 -16.83 -23.38
C SER A 791 18.64 -17.13 -21.94
N GLY A 792 18.24 -16.10 -21.18
CA GLY A 792 17.80 -16.23 -19.78
C GLY A 792 16.27 -16.31 -19.58
N PHE A 793 15.49 -16.38 -20.65
CA PHE A 793 14.03 -16.29 -20.60
C PHE A 793 13.37 -17.51 -21.24
N LYS A 794 13.11 -18.56 -20.46
CA LYS A 794 12.38 -19.75 -20.92
C LYS A 794 11.01 -19.87 -20.26
N MET A 795 9.95 -19.78 -21.06
CA MET A 795 8.55 -19.80 -20.61
C MET A 795 8.09 -21.18 -20.16
N ASN A 796 8.52 -22.24 -20.85
CA ASN A 796 8.23 -23.61 -20.45
C ASN A 796 8.84 -24.00 -19.08
N GLU A 797 9.86 -23.28 -18.60
CA GLU A 797 10.45 -23.45 -17.27
C GLU A 797 9.69 -22.65 -16.16
N LEU A 798 8.73 -21.80 -16.54
CA LEU A 798 7.93 -20.95 -15.63
C LEU A 798 6.53 -21.52 -15.39
N SER A 799 6.44 -22.76 -14.91
CA SER A 799 5.16 -23.41 -14.61
C SER A 799 4.43 -22.85 -13.38
N ASN A 800 5.10 -22.03 -12.57
CA ASN A 800 4.52 -21.39 -11.38
C ASN A 800 3.99 -19.98 -11.71
N PRO A 801 2.67 -19.72 -11.57
CA PRO A 801 2.06 -18.41 -11.83
C PRO A 801 2.70 -17.25 -11.04
N GLU A 802 3.18 -17.48 -9.81
CA GLU A 802 3.85 -16.45 -9.02
C GLU A 802 5.24 -16.10 -9.56
N LEU A 803 5.98 -17.09 -10.08
CA LEU A 803 7.28 -16.82 -10.71
C LEU A 803 7.09 -16.04 -12.02
N MET A 804 6.03 -16.34 -12.76
CA MET A 804 5.64 -15.61 -13.96
C MET A 804 5.30 -14.15 -13.61
N ALA A 805 4.43 -13.92 -12.62
CA ALA A 805 4.07 -12.59 -12.13
C ALA A 805 5.31 -11.77 -11.74
N ARG A 806 6.16 -12.32 -10.85
CA ARG A 806 7.41 -11.66 -10.41
C ARG A 806 8.37 -11.32 -11.55
N LYS A 807 8.35 -12.07 -12.64
CA LYS A 807 9.20 -11.82 -13.80
C LYS A 807 8.70 -10.64 -14.62
N PHE A 808 7.40 -10.58 -14.87
CA PHE A 808 6.77 -9.44 -15.53
C PHE A 808 6.80 -8.18 -14.65
N ASP A 809 6.69 -8.31 -13.32
CA ASP A 809 6.87 -7.18 -12.38
C ASP A 809 8.23 -6.50 -12.58
N LYS A 810 9.31 -7.30 -12.73
CA LYS A 810 10.67 -6.79 -13.00
C LYS A 810 10.80 -6.11 -14.36
N LEU A 811 10.00 -6.52 -15.33
CA LEU A 811 10.03 -5.97 -16.70
C LEU A 811 9.12 -4.74 -16.86
N ALA A 812 8.10 -4.57 -16.01
CA ALA A 812 7.06 -3.56 -16.16
C ALA A 812 7.61 -2.14 -16.33
N ALA A 813 8.65 -1.76 -15.58
CA ALA A 813 9.28 -0.44 -15.67
C ALA A 813 10.01 -0.16 -17.00
N LYS A 814 10.29 -1.21 -17.79
CA LYS A 814 10.99 -1.14 -19.09
C LYS A 814 10.18 -1.71 -20.23
N TRP A 815 8.90 -1.98 -20.01
CA TRP A 815 8.04 -2.57 -21.02
C TRP A 815 7.80 -1.63 -22.21
N ASP A 816 7.61 -0.33 -21.96
CA ASP A 816 7.48 0.68 -23.01
C ASP A 816 8.73 0.71 -23.91
N ASP A 817 9.92 0.77 -23.29
CA ASP A 817 11.21 0.74 -24.00
C ASP A 817 11.38 -0.57 -24.79
N PHE A 818 10.93 -1.70 -24.23
CA PHE A 818 10.98 -3.02 -24.87
C PHE A 818 10.06 -3.10 -26.09
N VAL A 819 8.78 -2.73 -25.96
CA VAL A 819 7.79 -2.74 -27.05
C VAL A 819 8.22 -1.78 -28.17
N THR A 820 8.77 -0.61 -27.82
CA THR A 820 9.33 0.33 -28.80
C THR A 820 10.53 -0.26 -29.54
N GLY A 821 11.45 -0.90 -28.82
CA GLY A 821 12.62 -1.53 -29.42
C GLY A 821 12.31 -2.73 -30.30
N CYS A 822 11.34 -3.54 -29.89
CA CYS A 822 10.84 -4.71 -30.61
C CYS A 822 9.94 -4.35 -31.81
N ARG A 823 9.60 -3.07 -32.03
CA ARG A 823 8.82 -2.63 -33.21
C ARG A 823 7.46 -3.33 -33.34
N TYR A 824 6.62 -3.21 -32.31
CA TYR A 824 5.25 -3.74 -32.28
C TYR A 824 4.26 -3.04 -33.25
N ASP A 825 4.76 -2.41 -34.32
CA ASP A 825 4.00 -1.59 -35.26
C ASP A 825 2.75 -2.30 -35.79
N ARG A 826 2.87 -3.58 -36.14
CA ARG A 826 1.75 -4.33 -36.72
C ARG A 826 0.62 -4.53 -35.73
N VAL A 827 0.94 -4.86 -34.47
CA VAL A 827 -0.06 -5.10 -33.42
C VAL A 827 -0.95 -3.87 -33.24
N PHE A 828 -0.33 -2.68 -33.14
CA PHE A 828 -1.07 -1.43 -33.01
C PHE A 828 -1.85 -1.07 -34.28
N SER A 829 -1.25 -1.25 -35.47
CA SER A 829 -1.96 -1.00 -36.73
C SER A 829 -3.21 -1.87 -36.87
N TRP A 830 -3.12 -3.15 -36.48
CA TRP A 830 -4.24 -4.07 -36.56
C TRP A 830 -5.39 -3.69 -35.63
N LEU A 831 -5.08 -3.28 -34.39
CA LEU A 831 -6.08 -2.74 -33.47
C LEU A 831 -6.75 -1.50 -34.07
N CYS A 832 -5.96 -0.53 -34.55
CA CYS A 832 -6.47 0.69 -35.17
C CYS A 832 -7.30 0.44 -36.45
N ASP A 833 -6.98 -0.59 -37.23
CA ASP A 833 -7.74 -0.98 -38.42
C ASP A 833 -9.07 -1.67 -38.06
N THR A 834 -9.10 -2.37 -36.92
CA THR A 834 -10.24 -3.17 -36.45
C THR A 834 -11.31 -2.33 -35.75
N ILE A 835 -10.88 -1.34 -34.95
CA ILE A 835 -11.73 -0.50 -34.10
C ILE A 835 -12.81 0.32 -34.85
N PRO A 836 -12.52 0.99 -35.98
CA PRO A 836 -13.43 1.98 -36.58
C PRO A 836 -14.71 1.38 -37.17
N GLN A 837 -14.73 0.09 -37.50
CA GLN A 837 -15.87 -0.57 -38.14
C GLN A 837 -17.03 -0.88 -37.18
N LYS A 838 -16.85 -0.82 -35.86
CA LYS A 838 -17.92 -1.07 -34.88
C LYS A 838 -18.21 0.09 -33.93
N ILE A 839 -17.20 0.90 -33.60
CA ILE A 839 -17.36 2.06 -32.70
C ILE A 839 -18.12 3.20 -33.38
N ASN A 840 -18.01 3.38 -34.70
CA ASN A 840 -18.69 4.46 -35.43
C ASN A 840 -20.06 4.08 -36.01
N ASP A 841 -20.34 2.79 -36.23
CA ASP A 841 -21.64 2.33 -36.76
C ASP A 841 -22.76 2.38 -35.71
N SER A 842 -22.41 2.72 -34.47
CA SER A 842 -23.28 2.66 -33.31
C SER A 842 -23.25 3.98 -32.55
N ASN A 843 -23.86 5.02 -33.13
CA ASN A 843 -24.29 6.23 -32.40
C ASN A 843 -25.26 5.93 -31.22
N ASP A 844 -25.45 4.65 -30.84
CA ASP A 844 -26.39 4.13 -29.87
C ASP A 844 -25.72 3.23 -28.80
N HIS A 845 -24.39 3.03 -28.82
CA HIS A 845 -23.70 2.29 -27.76
C HIS A 845 -23.40 3.23 -26.58
N GLY A 846 -24.42 3.42 -25.74
CA GLY A 846 -24.27 4.04 -24.42
C GLY A 846 -23.33 3.25 -23.49
N SER A 847 -23.27 3.66 -22.23
CA SER A 847 -22.45 3.13 -21.11
C SER A 847 -22.60 1.63 -20.78
N SER A 848 -23.26 0.83 -21.63
CA SER A 848 -23.51 -0.61 -21.46
C SER A 848 -22.62 -1.52 -22.30
N PHE A 849 -21.85 -0.98 -23.27
CA PHE A 849 -20.94 -1.76 -24.11
C PHE A 849 -19.59 -1.94 -23.42
N SER A 850 -19.13 -3.18 -23.28
CA SER A 850 -18.00 -3.54 -22.42
C SER A 850 -16.92 -4.35 -23.14
N VAL A 851 -15.67 -3.99 -22.88
CA VAL A 851 -14.47 -4.65 -23.41
C VAL A 851 -13.63 -5.21 -22.25
N LEU A 852 -13.16 -6.44 -22.38
CA LEU A 852 -12.18 -7.05 -21.47
C LEU A 852 -10.84 -7.27 -22.19
N ASP A 853 -9.79 -6.61 -21.72
CA ASP A 853 -8.40 -6.78 -22.17
C ASP A 853 -7.68 -7.81 -21.29
N LEU A 854 -7.40 -8.99 -21.85
CA LEU A 854 -6.72 -10.10 -21.20
C LEU A 854 -5.20 -9.98 -21.35
N CYS A 855 -4.49 -10.23 -20.25
CA CYS A 855 -3.04 -10.01 -20.19
C CYS A 855 -2.70 -8.60 -20.68
N CYS A 856 -3.43 -7.61 -20.14
CA CYS A 856 -3.38 -6.24 -20.64
C CYS A 856 -1.99 -5.59 -20.46
N GLY A 857 -1.11 -6.21 -19.67
CA GLY A 857 0.25 -5.75 -19.43
C GLY A 857 0.23 -4.34 -18.87
N VAL A 858 1.03 -3.46 -19.47
CA VAL A 858 1.05 -2.03 -19.11
C VAL A 858 -0.10 -1.23 -19.70
N GLY A 859 -1.05 -1.85 -20.41
CA GLY A 859 -2.31 -1.22 -20.84
C GLY A 859 -2.39 -0.75 -22.29
N PHE A 860 -1.54 -1.26 -23.17
CA PHE A 860 -1.43 -0.80 -24.57
C PHE A 860 -2.72 -0.99 -25.42
N PRO A 861 -3.39 -2.15 -25.44
CA PRO A 861 -4.62 -2.31 -26.23
C PRO A 861 -5.75 -1.40 -25.73
N GLY A 862 -5.97 -1.38 -24.41
CA GLY A 862 -6.93 -0.46 -23.78
C GLY A 862 -6.67 1.02 -24.06
N GLN A 863 -5.41 1.45 -24.00
CA GLN A 863 -5.01 2.81 -24.36
C GLN A 863 -5.28 3.12 -25.84
N THR A 864 -5.02 2.17 -26.75
CA THR A 864 -5.33 2.33 -28.18
C THR A 864 -6.83 2.53 -28.40
N LEU A 865 -7.69 1.77 -27.71
CA LEU A 865 -9.14 1.94 -27.77
C LEU A 865 -9.58 3.36 -27.38
N ARG A 866 -9.08 3.87 -26.25
CA ARG A 866 -9.39 5.23 -25.78
C ARG A 866 -8.93 6.30 -26.78
N LEU A 867 -7.73 6.15 -27.34
CA LEU A 867 -7.19 7.05 -28.36
C LEU A 867 -7.96 7.02 -29.68
N MET A 868 -8.57 5.86 -29.99
CA MET A 868 -9.48 5.68 -31.12
C MET A 868 -10.93 6.11 -30.83
N GLY A 869 -11.19 6.69 -29.66
CA GLY A 869 -12.48 7.27 -29.30
C GLY A 869 -13.47 6.33 -28.62
N TYR A 870 -13.04 5.14 -28.17
CA TYR A 870 -13.91 4.24 -27.41
C TYR A 870 -14.29 4.82 -26.04
N LYS A 871 -15.60 4.93 -25.77
CA LYS A 871 -16.17 5.51 -24.53
C LYS A 871 -16.93 4.50 -23.65
N GLY A 872 -16.94 3.22 -24.02
CA GLY A 872 -17.60 2.18 -23.22
C GLY A 872 -16.73 1.65 -22.10
N TYR A 873 -17.29 0.72 -21.32
CA TYR A 873 -16.67 0.14 -20.13
C TYR A 873 -15.48 -0.76 -20.49
N LEU A 874 -14.31 -0.48 -19.93
CA LEU A 874 -13.06 -1.12 -20.27
C LEU A 874 -12.42 -1.75 -19.03
N ILE A 875 -12.39 -3.07 -19.03
CA ILE A 875 -11.83 -3.91 -17.97
C ILE A 875 -10.48 -4.43 -18.44
N GLY A 876 -9.45 -4.35 -17.62
CA GLY A 876 -8.15 -4.98 -17.88
C GLY A 876 -7.79 -6.00 -16.81
N CYS A 877 -7.09 -7.06 -17.19
CA CYS A 877 -6.53 -7.99 -16.21
C CYS A 877 -5.15 -8.51 -16.63
N ASP A 878 -4.30 -8.70 -15.63
CA ASP A 878 -2.97 -9.26 -15.79
C ASP A 878 -2.59 -10.01 -14.51
N ILE A 879 -1.68 -10.97 -14.61
CA ILE A 879 -1.18 -11.69 -13.44
C ILE A 879 -0.14 -10.87 -12.66
N SER A 880 0.54 -9.94 -13.34
CA SER A 880 1.59 -9.09 -12.78
C SER A 880 1.00 -7.81 -12.19
N SER A 881 1.18 -7.61 -10.88
CA SER A 881 0.80 -6.35 -10.24
C SER A 881 1.64 -5.18 -10.74
N GLY A 882 2.92 -5.39 -11.04
CA GLY A 882 3.80 -4.36 -11.60
C GLY A 882 3.37 -3.89 -12.99
N MET A 883 2.85 -4.80 -13.82
CA MET A 883 2.24 -4.43 -15.12
C MET A 883 0.98 -3.57 -14.93
N LEU A 884 0.08 -4.00 -14.04
CA LEU A 884 -1.15 -3.28 -13.74
C LEU A 884 -0.88 -1.90 -13.13
N GLU A 885 0.14 -1.76 -12.28
CA GLU A 885 0.58 -0.46 -11.78
C GLU A 885 0.93 0.51 -12.91
N LYS A 886 1.54 0.03 -14.00
CA LYS A 886 1.79 0.86 -15.19
C LYS A 886 0.52 1.12 -16.00
N ALA A 887 -0.37 0.14 -16.11
CA ALA A 887 -1.67 0.32 -16.76
C ALA A 887 -2.53 1.40 -16.08
N ILE A 888 -2.51 1.47 -14.74
CA ILE A 888 -3.19 2.52 -13.97
C ILE A 888 -2.75 3.92 -14.43
N THR A 889 -1.44 4.12 -14.65
CA THR A 889 -0.89 5.45 -15.05
C THR A 889 -1.29 5.90 -16.44
N ARG A 890 -1.87 5.02 -17.27
CA ARG A 890 -2.37 5.37 -18.60
C ARG A 890 -3.78 5.95 -18.56
N HIS A 891 -4.49 5.80 -17.43
CA HIS A 891 -5.85 6.31 -17.24
C HIS A 891 -6.84 5.84 -18.32
N CYS A 892 -6.63 4.64 -18.88
CA CYS A 892 -7.46 4.10 -19.95
C CYS A 892 -8.53 3.13 -19.44
N PHE A 893 -8.28 2.35 -18.40
CA PHE A 893 -9.20 1.35 -17.85
C PHE A 893 -10.08 1.91 -16.74
N ASP A 894 -11.30 1.38 -16.67
CA ASP A 894 -12.25 1.69 -15.60
C ASP A 894 -12.09 0.72 -14.44
N GLU A 895 -11.73 -0.54 -14.73
CA GLU A 895 -11.36 -1.55 -13.74
C GLU A 895 -10.10 -2.33 -14.14
N LEU A 896 -9.25 -2.60 -13.15
CA LEU A 896 -8.05 -3.44 -13.30
C LEU A 896 -8.02 -4.53 -12.23
N TYR A 897 -7.77 -5.76 -12.68
CA TYR A 897 -7.77 -6.95 -11.83
C TYR A 897 -6.47 -7.73 -11.92
N ILE A 898 -5.88 -8.05 -10.75
CA ILE A 898 -4.85 -9.09 -10.68
C ILE A 898 -5.55 -10.44 -10.89
N SER A 899 -5.26 -11.10 -12.01
CA SER A 899 -5.89 -12.37 -12.36
C SER A 899 -4.95 -13.32 -13.11
N ASP A 900 -4.93 -14.59 -12.69
CA ASP A 900 -4.37 -15.69 -13.46
C ASP A 900 -5.45 -16.20 -14.44
N VAL A 901 -5.41 -15.71 -15.68
CA VAL A 901 -6.42 -16.02 -16.70
C VAL A 901 -6.44 -17.50 -17.11
N ASN A 902 -5.39 -18.28 -16.78
CA ASN A 902 -5.43 -19.73 -16.96
C ASN A 902 -6.40 -20.43 -15.99
N LYS A 903 -6.81 -19.74 -14.92
CA LYS A 903 -7.74 -20.26 -13.90
C LYS A 903 -9.14 -19.69 -14.04
N ALA A 904 -9.25 -18.36 -14.13
CA ALA A 904 -10.54 -17.68 -14.19
C ALA A 904 -10.41 -16.27 -14.78
N LEU A 905 -11.51 -15.78 -15.38
CA LEU A 905 -11.63 -14.39 -15.81
C LEU A 905 -12.37 -13.59 -14.74
N PRO A 906 -12.01 -12.31 -14.53
CA PRO A 906 -12.61 -11.45 -13.49
C PRO A 906 -14.00 -10.92 -13.89
N VAL A 907 -14.73 -11.67 -14.71
CA VAL A 907 -16.05 -11.30 -15.23
C VAL A 907 -17.00 -12.49 -15.12
N VAL A 908 -18.29 -12.19 -14.99
CA VAL A 908 -19.35 -13.20 -14.92
C VAL A 908 -19.69 -13.71 -16.33
N ASP A 909 -20.53 -14.73 -16.40
CA ASP A 909 -20.95 -15.34 -17.65
C ASP A 909 -21.77 -14.34 -18.48
N ALA A 910 -21.59 -14.37 -19.81
CA ALA A 910 -22.34 -13.57 -20.77
C ALA A 910 -22.42 -12.05 -20.44
N SER A 911 -21.33 -11.46 -19.95
CA SER A 911 -21.31 -10.07 -19.51
C SER A 911 -20.50 -9.13 -20.40
N VAL A 912 -19.62 -9.62 -21.27
CA VAL A 912 -18.73 -8.78 -22.08
C VAL A 912 -19.06 -8.83 -23.57
N ASP A 913 -18.91 -7.70 -24.27
CA ASP A 913 -19.22 -7.57 -25.69
C ASP A 913 -18.00 -7.88 -26.56
N ILE A 914 -16.81 -7.47 -26.11
CA ILE A 914 -15.54 -7.75 -26.77
C ILE A 914 -14.53 -8.25 -25.75
N ILE A 915 -13.75 -9.27 -26.12
CA ILE A 915 -12.54 -9.67 -25.41
C ILE A 915 -11.35 -9.43 -26.32
N ILE A 916 -10.27 -8.85 -25.80
CA ILE A 916 -9.02 -8.60 -26.51
C ILE A 916 -7.89 -9.37 -25.82
N CYS A 917 -7.01 -10.01 -26.59
CA CYS A 917 -5.79 -10.63 -26.09
C CYS A 917 -4.70 -10.59 -27.16
N THR A 918 -3.77 -9.63 -27.08
CA THR A 918 -2.72 -9.43 -28.09
C THR A 918 -1.32 -9.66 -27.52
N GLY A 919 -0.53 -10.51 -28.19
CA GLY A 919 0.88 -10.76 -27.84
C GLY A 919 1.11 -11.52 -26.53
N ALA A 920 0.13 -12.33 -26.10
CA ALA A 920 0.22 -13.09 -24.85
C ALA A 920 -0.34 -14.52 -24.94
N MET A 921 -1.06 -14.89 -26.00
CA MET A 921 -1.80 -16.16 -26.05
C MET A 921 -0.85 -17.38 -26.07
N GLU A 922 0.31 -17.22 -26.67
CA GLU A 922 1.45 -18.15 -26.68
C GLU A 922 2.07 -18.40 -25.29
N LEU A 923 1.71 -17.60 -24.29
CA LEU A 923 2.16 -17.74 -22.90
C LEU A 923 1.12 -18.45 -22.02
N LEU A 924 -0.06 -18.74 -22.57
CA LEU A 924 -1.22 -19.25 -21.85
C LEU A 924 -1.57 -20.69 -22.25
N LYS A 925 -2.41 -21.32 -21.44
CA LYS A 925 -3.16 -22.53 -21.81
C LYS A 925 -4.33 -22.12 -22.70
N TYR A 926 -4.03 -21.71 -23.93
CA TYR A 926 -4.97 -20.97 -24.77
C TYR A 926 -6.27 -21.74 -25.03
N GLU A 927 -6.27 -23.07 -25.09
CA GLU A 927 -7.50 -23.86 -25.21
C GLU A 927 -8.46 -23.58 -24.06
N LYS A 928 -7.92 -23.63 -22.82
CA LYS A 928 -8.72 -23.36 -21.62
C LYS A 928 -9.15 -21.91 -21.54
N VAL A 929 -8.29 -20.99 -21.93
CA VAL A 929 -8.61 -19.55 -21.92
C VAL A 929 -9.71 -19.24 -22.93
N LEU A 930 -9.70 -19.85 -24.11
CA LEU A 930 -10.75 -19.68 -25.12
C LEU A 930 -12.12 -20.17 -24.62
N GLU A 931 -12.19 -21.30 -23.91
CA GLU A 931 -13.43 -21.73 -23.23
C GLU A 931 -13.94 -20.67 -22.25
N LEU A 932 -13.05 -20.09 -21.44
CA LEU A 932 -13.41 -19.06 -20.47
C LEU A 932 -13.87 -17.76 -21.16
N CYS A 933 -13.26 -17.41 -22.30
CA CYS A 933 -13.68 -16.29 -23.13
C CYS A 933 -15.11 -16.51 -23.66
N VAL A 934 -15.39 -17.69 -24.20
CA VAL A 934 -16.73 -18.06 -24.68
C VAL A 934 -17.78 -17.97 -23.57
N ARG A 935 -17.46 -18.45 -22.36
CA ARG A 935 -18.32 -18.29 -21.17
C ARG A 935 -18.63 -16.82 -20.87
N ALA A 936 -17.62 -15.95 -20.96
CA ALA A 936 -17.73 -14.55 -20.60
C ALA A 936 -18.46 -13.70 -21.68
N LEU A 937 -18.30 -14.05 -22.96
CA LEU A 937 -18.88 -13.31 -24.08
C LEU A 937 -20.41 -13.40 -24.08
N LYS A 938 -21.06 -12.24 -24.31
CA LYS A 938 -22.46 -12.19 -24.71
C LYS A 938 -22.65 -12.92 -26.04
N LYS A 939 -23.86 -13.42 -26.30
CA LYS A 939 -24.21 -13.97 -27.62
C LYS A 939 -23.96 -12.92 -28.71
N GLY A 940 -23.18 -13.27 -29.73
CA GLY A 940 -22.77 -12.34 -30.79
C GLY A 940 -21.64 -11.37 -30.41
N GLY A 941 -21.05 -11.52 -29.21
CA GLY A 941 -19.84 -10.82 -28.82
C GLY A 941 -18.62 -11.29 -29.62
N GLU A 942 -17.56 -10.49 -29.62
CA GLU A 942 -16.35 -10.76 -30.41
C GLU A 942 -15.12 -11.04 -29.55
N LEU A 943 -14.27 -11.94 -30.03
CA LEU A 943 -12.92 -12.16 -29.51
C LEU A 943 -11.89 -11.66 -30.52
N TRP A 944 -11.02 -10.75 -30.09
CA TRP A 944 -9.92 -10.20 -30.86
C TRP A 944 -8.61 -10.75 -30.28
N VAL A 945 -8.01 -11.70 -30.98
CA VAL A 945 -6.91 -12.50 -30.43
C VAL A 945 -5.78 -12.67 -31.43
N SER A 946 -4.55 -12.70 -30.95
CA SER A 946 -3.37 -12.96 -31.76
C SER A 946 -2.62 -14.19 -31.28
N PHE A 947 -2.08 -14.99 -32.21
CA PHE A 947 -1.25 -16.16 -31.91
C PHE A 947 0.08 -16.09 -32.66
N GLN A 948 1.19 -16.42 -31.99
CA GLN A 948 2.44 -16.68 -32.68
C GLN A 948 2.29 -17.93 -33.57
N THR A 949 2.75 -17.87 -34.82
CA THR A 949 2.64 -19.01 -35.75
C THR A 949 3.99 -19.65 -36.08
N LYS A 950 3.99 -20.91 -36.51
CA LYS A 950 5.17 -21.61 -37.03
C LYS A 950 5.29 -21.35 -38.53
N VAL A 951 6.48 -20.96 -39.01
CA VAL A 951 6.76 -20.79 -40.45
C VAL A 951 7.78 -21.84 -40.87
N ASN A 952 7.43 -22.74 -41.78
CA ASN A 952 8.32 -23.78 -42.32
C ASN A 952 9.05 -24.60 -41.23
N GLU A 953 8.36 -25.03 -40.17
CA GLU A 953 8.91 -25.75 -39.00
C GLU A 953 9.92 -24.97 -38.13
N SER A 954 10.28 -23.74 -38.51
CA SER A 954 11.14 -22.86 -37.72
C SER A 954 10.31 -22.08 -36.70
N ASN A 955 10.66 -22.23 -35.42
CA ASN A 955 10.07 -21.49 -34.31
C ASN A 955 11.07 -20.42 -33.81
N PRO A 956 10.84 -19.12 -34.14
CA PRO A 956 11.80 -18.07 -33.82
C PRO A 956 12.02 -17.86 -32.31
N THR A 957 11.04 -18.21 -31.48
CA THR A 957 11.08 -18.10 -30.01
C THR A 957 11.27 -19.44 -29.30
N GLU A 958 11.72 -20.49 -30.01
CA GLU A 958 12.04 -21.80 -29.39
C GLU A 958 13.06 -21.68 -28.26
N HIS A 959 14.06 -20.81 -28.44
CA HIS A 959 15.07 -20.49 -27.43
C HIS A 959 14.47 -19.91 -26.14
N GLN A 960 13.24 -19.39 -26.22
CA GLN A 960 12.45 -18.88 -25.11
C GLN A 960 11.42 -19.88 -24.58
N GLY A 961 11.41 -21.12 -25.07
CA GLY A 961 10.48 -22.16 -24.64
C GLY A 961 9.01 -21.86 -24.97
N ILE A 962 8.76 -21.02 -25.98
CA ILE A 962 7.44 -20.72 -26.54
C ILE A 962 7.28 -21.58 -27.79
N ASP A 963 6.12 -22.20 -28.01
CA ASP A 963 5.81 -22.91 -29.24
C ASP A 963 4.66 -22.22 -29.98
N GLY A 964 4.81 -22.04 -31.29
CA GLY A 964 3.76 -21.41 -32.11
C GLY A 964 2.61 -22.36 -32.42
N VAL A 965 1.56 -21.86 -33.07
CA VAL A 965 0.42 -22.68 -33.53
C VAL A 965 0.27 -22.65 -35.06
N THR A 966 -0.44 -23.65 -35.58
CA THR A 966 -0.86 -23.70 -36.99
C THR A 966 -2.30 -23.18 -37.16
N GLN A 967 -2.65 -22.75 -38.37
CA GLN A 967 -4.02 -22.35 -38.66
C GLN A 967 -5.01 -23.52 -38.59
N GLU A 968 -4.56 -24.76 -38.88
CA GLU A 968 -5.41 -25.95 -38.82
C GLU A 968 -5.82 -26.29 -37.38
N GLU A 969 -4.85 -26.27 -36.44
CA GLU A 969 -5.11 -26.48 -35.01
C GLU A 969 -6.15 -25.48 -34.48
N LEU A 970 -5.98 -24.19 -34.81
CA LEU A 970 -6.90 -23.13 -34.38
C LEU A 970 -8.29 -23.26 -35.02
N LYS A 971 -8.38 -23.60 -36.31
CA LYS A 971 -9.68 -23.78 -37.00
C LYS A 971 -10.51 -24.88 -36.35
N SER A 972 -9.90 -26.01 -36.00
CA SER A 972 -10.60 -27.10 -35.32
C SER A 972 -11.11 -26.67 -33.94
N LEU A 973 -10.27 -25.99 -33.16
CA LEU A 973 -10.63 -25.52 -31.83
C LEU A 973 -11.73 -24.45 -31.85
N PHE A 974 -11.69 -23.50 -32.79
CA PHE A 974 -12.73 -22.47 -32.91
C PHE A 974 -14.09 -23.09 -33.26
N ALA A 975 -14.12 -24.09 -34.14
CA ALA A 975 -15.35 -24.79 -34.48
C ALA A 975 -15.95 -25.55 -33.28
N GLU A 976 -15.11 -26.17 -32.44
CA GLU A 976 -15.56 -26.86 -31.21
C GLU A 976 -16.17 -25.89 -30.19
N LEU A 977 -15.63 -24.68 -30.10
CA LEU A 977 -16.03 -23.66 -29.13
C LEU A 977 -17.14 -22.71 -29.62
N GLY A 978 -17.68 -22.91 -30.83
CA GLY A 978 -18.71 -22.03 -31.40
C GLY A 978 -18.19 -20.63 -31.77
N LEU A 979 -16.93 -20.53 -32.17
CA LEU A 979 -16.30 -19.28 -32.60
C LEU A 979 -16.20 -19.23 -34.15
N GLU A 980 -16.91 -18.30 -34.77
CA GLU A 980 -16.85 -18.08 -36.22
C GLU A 980 -15.79 -17.03 -36.58
N VAL A 981 -14.94 -17.31 -37.58
CA VAL A 981 -13.91 -16.36 -38.03
C VAL A 981 -14.54 -15.22 -38.82
N ILE A 982 -14.52 -14.01 -38.25
CA ILE A 982 -14.90 -12.77 -38.95
C ILE A 982 -13.78 -12.32 -39.89
N SER A 983 -12.54 -12.32 -39.38
CA SER A 983 -11.36 -11.92 -40.17
C SER A 983 -10.10 -12.59 -39.66
N LEU A 984 -9.18 -12.86 -40.57
CA LEU A 984 -7.84 -13.37 -40.31
C LEU A 984 -6.82 -12.52 -41.06
N ILE A 985 -5.82 -12.01 -40.34
CA ILE A 985 -4.62 -11.41 -40.91
C ILE A 985 -3.41 -12.24 -40.51
N GLN A 986 -2.72 -12.79 -41.49
CA GLN A 986 -1.42 -13.41 -41.29
C GLN A 986 -0.32 -12.36 -41.52
N CYS A 987 0.62 -12.28 -40.58
CA CYS A 987 1.73 -11.35 -40.64
C CYS A 987 3.05 -12.09 -40.48
N GLU A 988 3.97 -11.88 -41.42
CA GLU A 988 5.32 -12.49 -41.38
C GLU A 988 6.21 -11.88 -40.29
N SER A 989 5.97 -10.62 -39.92
CA SER A 989 6.67 -9.92 -38.84
C SER A 989 5.70 -8.98 -38.12
N ALA A 990 5.15 -9.45 -37.00
CA ALA A 990 4.32 -8.62 -36.14
C ALA A 990 5.17 -7.69 -35.26
N PHE A 991 6.35 -8.19 -34.86
CA PHE A 991 7.42 -7.48 -34.15
C PHE A 991 8.73 -8.28 -34.29
N VAL A 992 9.84 -7.71 -33.82
CA VAL A 992 11.15 -8.36 -33.77
C VAL A 992 11.60 -8.62 -32.34
N THR A 993 12.36 -9.69 -32.10
CA THR A 993 12.94 -10.01 -30.79
C THR A 993 14.43 -10.31 -30.89
N PRO A 994 15.26 -10.00 -29.88
CA PRO A 994 16.67 -10.36 -29.89
C PRO A 994 16.89 -11.87 -29.63
N LYS A 995 17.68 -12.49 -30.50
CA LYS A 995 18.20 -13.85 -30.41
C LYS A 995 19.70 -13.83 -30.70
N ASP A 996 20.51 -14.14 -29.71
CA ASP A 996 21.99 -14.16 -29.80
C ASP A 996 22.59 -12.85 -30.37
N GLY A 997 22.00 -11.72 -29.98
CA GLY A 997 22.43 -10.39 -30.42
C GLY A 997 21.94 -9.97 -31.81
N VAL A 998 21.13 -10.78 -32.49
CA VAL A 998 20.48 -10.46 -33.77
C VAL A 998 18.97 -10.33 -33.56
N LEU A 999 18.33 -9.39 -34.26
CA LEU A 999 16.87 -9.27 -34.24
C LEU A 999 16.23 -10.24 -35.23
N VAL A 1000 15.25 -11.02 -34.77
CA VAL A 1000 14.49 -11.97 -35.58
C VAL A 1000 13.03 -11.58 -35.63
N ASP A 1001 12.42 -11.70 -36.81
CA ASP A 1001 11.00 -11.44 -37.03
C ASP A 1001 10.13 -12.52 -36.38
N ILE A 1002 9.05 -12.09 -35.74
CA ILE A 1002 8.07 -12.98 -35.12
C ILE A 1002 6.74 -12.95 -35.90
N PRO A 1003 6.36 -14.06 -36.55
CA PRO A 1003 5.13 -14.14 -37.32
C PRO A 1003 3.91 -14.39 -36.42
N TYR A 1004 2.79 -13.71 -36.72
CA TYR A 1004 1.53 -13.86 -35.99
C TYR A 1004 0.33 -14.05 -36.91
N LEU A 1005 -0.69 -14.69 -36.36
CA LEU A 1005 -2.05 -14.72 -36.87
C LEU A 1005 -2.90 -13.81 -35.99
N PHE A 1006 -3.61 -12.86 -36.59
CA PHE A 1006 -4.56 -11.98 -35.92
C PHE A 1006 -5.97 -12.36 -36.32
N TYR A 1007 -6.79 -12.75 -35.35
CA TYR A 1007 -8.17 -13.17 -35.55
C TYR A 1007 -9.16 -12.20 -34.92
N ARG A 1008 -10.25 -11.98 -35.64
CA ARG A 1008 -11.52 -11.55 -35.06
C ARG A 1008 -12.49 -12.71 -35.17
N LEU A 1009 -13.10 -13.09 -34.05
CA LEU A 1009 -14.01 -14.22 -33.94
C LEU A 1009 -15.35 -13.75 -33.39
N ALA A 1010 -16.47 -14.21 -33.94
CA ALA A 1010 -17.80 -14.01 -33.37
C ALA A 1010 -18.18 -15.23 -32.54
N TYR A 1011 -18.72 -15.02 -31.35
CA TYR A 1011 -19.31 -16.10 -30.57
C TYR A 1011 -20.74 -16.40 -31.03
N ILE A 1012 -20.92 -17.62 -31.57
CA ILE A 1012 -22.20 -18.15 -32.04
C ILE A 1012 -22.48 -19.45 -31.25
N PRO A 1013 -23.30 -19.36 -30.18
CA PRO A 1013 -23.61 -20.50 -29.31
C PRO A 1013 -24.40 -21.62 -29.98
#